data_AF-A0A6C1RZN1-F1
#
_entry.id   AF-A0A6C1RZN1-F1
#
_cell.length_a   1.000
_cell.length_b   1.000
_cell.length_c   1.000
_cell.angle_alpha   90.00
_cell.angle_beta   90.00
_cell.angle_gamma   90.00
#
_symmetry.space_group_name_H-M   'P 1'
#
loop_
_entity.id
_entity.type
_entity.pdbx_description
1 polymer ?
#
loop_
_entity_poly.entity_id
_entity_poly.type
_entity_poly.pdbx_seq_one_letter_code
_entity_poly.pdbx_strand_id
1 'polypeptide(L)'
;MAKIKNIRTIPAIISVILISVVTLSSCEDFLNPQQELYVTEDRLYSDWYEYRSVAMGMYGLAQNLAEQIVILGELRGDLLEITPNAEPELVEIHNFNISRTNRYASPTNFFKLIQASNNLIRLLEREQPQVLDPNVPVSNYDRLYGEALCMRAWAYFNAVQIYGKVPYIHESLVTMEEIEAFANSPVSYVDSVYIEFGLDGYYNDTIYNRPVELERNLYDTDMIINKFTKELETKIKAVGVNHYIDNQDESWGVTVWNTYAMHTLLGQMYLTKGDLLNARRNFERVIYHTSHDETRYQLDFTFGLHNWRNIFMGVDNREHILTIPFNKATFQQNEFQSLFNSWGPHTYQLKPTKNAIDFWETVWRTQIIARRTPPSRSEMSRIGQPTDFHRGFGHSYVYMRGSTPLDEQDYMNMINLRVLGDDVGSRNIMEGVDTVVFKYNIGKNVFDQDADFIIYRAADVHLFMAELMIYLRYTDQTTGSPTTDYRFALGYLNDGAFDQLRTSMNRSQLGVRGRVGIGLTLTWNGRITNRWDDDQIELDDIIYITDPYTNKIIGFKNFTGNLLAKQRYFVDQVLNERARELAFEGKRFYDLMRVANRRNDPSYLAGIVSSKYPAGQREEIYNLLLDPNNWYINYFE
;
A
#
# COMPACT_ATOMS: atom_id res chain seq x y z
N MET A 1 -41.03 -73.70 36.52
CA MET A 1 -39.80 -74.52 36.45
C MET A 1 -39.67 -75.12 35.07
N ALA A 2 -38.91 -74.48 34.18
CA ALA A 2 -38.57 -75.01 32.87
C ALA A 2 -37.04 -75.07 32.76
N LYS A 3 -36.55 -76.25 32.37
CA LYS A 3 -35.15 -76.67 32.32
C LYS A 3 -34.37 -75.85 31.28
N ILE A 4 -33.17 -75.41 31.66
CA ILE A 4 -32.13 -74.89 30.77
C ILE A 4 -31.69 -76.03 29.83
N LYS A 5 -31.90 -75.84 28.52
CA LYS A 5 -31.30 -76.64 27.44
C LYS A 5 -30.86 -75.70 26.33
N ASN A 6 -29.54 -75.59 26.15
CA ASN A 6 -28.80 -75.55 24.87
C ASN A 6 -27.54 -74.67 24.97
N ILE A 7 -26.48 -75.26 25.53
CA ILE A 7 -25.09 -74.89 25.26
C ILE A 7 -24.69 -75.64 23.99
N ARG A 8 -24.90 -75.06 22.81
CA ARG A 8 -24.32 -75.56 21.53
C ARG A 8 -23.99 -74.48 20.48
N THR A 9 -24.13 -73.19 20.79
CA THR A 9 -23.86 -72.10 19.83
C THR A 9 -22.58 -71.30 20.08
N ILE A 10 -21.86 -71.58 21.17
CA ILE A 10 -20.58 -70.91 21.49
C ILE A 10 -19.38 -71.47 20.68
N PRO A 11 -19.26 -72.78 20.34
CA PRO A 11 -18.07 -73.26 19.63
C PRO A 11 -18.05 -72.91 18.13
N ALA A 12 -19.17 -72.45 17.55
CA ALA A 12 -19.20 -72.02 16.15
C ALA A 12 -18.70 -70.57 15.96
N ILE A 13 -18.90 -69.70 16.94
CA ILE A 13 -18.46 -68.29 16.88
C ILE A 13 -16.96 -68.16 17.20
N ILE A 14 -16.43 -69.02 18.07
CA ILE A 14 -15.00 -69.07 18.38
C ILE A 14 -14.18 -69.58 17.17
N SER A 15 -14.69 -70.54 16.39
CA SER A 15 -14.00 -71.05 15.20
C SER A 15 -13.94 -70.07 14.03
N VAL A 16 -14.88 -69.11 13.93
CA VAL A 16 -14.84 -68.05 12.89
C VAL A 16 -13.86 -66.93 13.26
N ILE A 17 -13.67 -66.67 14.56
CA ILE A 17 -12.69 -65.69 15.06
C ILE A 17 -11.26 -66.28 15.09
N LEU A 18 -11.11 -67.60 15.25
CA LEU A 18 -9.78 -68.25 15.26
C LEU A 18 -9.19 -68.46 13.85
N ILE A 19 -10.03 -68.51 12.80
CA ILE A 19 -9.56 -68.65 11.40
C ILE A 19 -9.14 -67.30 10.79
N SER A 20 -9.59 -66.18 11.36
CA SER A 20 -9.20 -64.84 10.90
C SER A 20 -7.85 -64.35 11.47
N VAL A 21 -7.22 -65.10 12.37
CA VAL A 21 -5.95 -64.72 13.04
C VAL A 21 -4.72 -65.47 12.49
N VAL A 22 -4.88 -66.43 11.56
CA VAL A 22 -3.74 -67.24 11.04
C VAL A 22 -3.23 -66.78 9.67
N THR A 23 -3.67 -65.64 9.13
CA THR A 23 -3.11 -65.08 7.87
C THR A 23 -2.14 -63.91 8.05
N LEU A 24 -1.57 -63.71 9.24
CA LEU A 24 -0.48 -62.76 9.47
C LEU A 24 0.84 -63.50 9.62
N SER A 25 1.38 -63.97 8.49
CA SER A 25 2.76 -64.43 8.41
C SER A 25 3.51 -63.61 7.35
N SER A 26 4.59 -62.97 7.82
CA SER A 26 5.76 -62.54 7.05
C SER A 26 5.61 -61.36 6.10
N CYS A 27 5.94 -60.17 6.59
CA CYS A 27 6.68 -59.18 5.81
C CYS A 27 7.82 -58.64 6.69
N GLU A 28 9.00 -59.26 6.60
CA GLU A 28 10.25 -58.64 7.06
C GLU A 28 10.69 -57.47 6.14
N ASP A 29 10.00 -57.25 5.01
CA ASP A 29 10.34 -56.22 4.01
C ASP A 29 9.77 -54.81 4.29
N PHE A 30 9.02 -54.60 5.38
CA PHE A 30 8.52 -53.26 5.71
C PHE A 30 9.57 -52.37 6.41
N LEU A 31 10.67 -52.96 6.89
CA LEU A 31 11.70 -52.24 7.65
C LEU A 31 13.08 -52.20 6.98
N ASN A 32 13.25 -52.73 5.76
CA ASN A 32 14.43 -52.49 4.92
C ASN A 32 14.29 -53.06 3.49
N PRO A 33 13.77 -52.32 2.49
CA PRO A 33 14.13 -52.56 1.11
C PRO A 33 15.40 -51.76 0.77
N GLN A 34 16.41 -52.47 0.24
CA GLN A 34 17.70 -51.92 -0.17
C GLN A 34 17.55 -50.76 -1.15
N GLN A 35 18.30 -49.68 -0.92
CA GLN A 35 18.54 -48.63 -1.90
C GLN A 35 19.23 -49.22 -3.13
N GLU A 36 18.50 -49.41 -4.22
CA GLU A 36 19.06 -49.34 -5.55
C GLU A 36 18.53 -48.08 -6.24
N LEU A 37 19.44 -47.13 -6.43
CA LEU A 37 19.27 -45.92 -7.23
C LEU A 37 18.90 -46.29 -8.67
N TYR A 38 17.61 -46.37 -8.95
CA TYR A 38 17.06 -46.23 -10.28
C TYR A 38 16.11 -45.02 -10.28
N VAL A 39 16.72 -43.85 -10.51
CA VAL A 39 16.00 -42.62 -10.82
C VAL A 39 15.37 -42.78 -12.20
N THR A 40 14.08 -43.07 -12.28
CA THR A 40 13.31 -42.97 -13.53
C THR A 40 11.82 -42.68 -13.27
N GLU A 41 11.31 -41.69 -14.02
CA GLU A 41 9.93 -41.14 -14.16
C GLU A 41 9.49 -39.91 -13.34
N ASP A 42 10.20 -39.50 -12.27
CA ASP A 42 9.87 -38.28 -11.49
C ASP A 42 10.25 -36.94 -12.16
N ARG A 43 10.66 -36.97 -13.44
CA ARG A 43 11.24 -35.84 -14.19
C ARG A 43 10.34 -35.22 -15.27
N LEU A 44 9.05 -35.54 -15.32
CA LEU A 44 8.20 -35.14 -16.47
C LEU A 44 6.92 -34.37 -16.16
N TYR A 45 6.54 -34.16 -14.89
CA TYR A 45 5.30 -33.44 -14.52
C TYR A 45 5.41 -32.45 -13.33
N SER A 46 6.61 -32.26 -12.75
CA SER A 46 6.88 -31.56 -11.47
C SER A 46 7.51 -30.16 -11.58
N ASP A 47 8.24 -29.85 -12.66
CA ASP A 47 9.18 -28.72 -12.71
C ASP A 47 8.55 -27.34 -12.40
N TRP A 48 7.43 -26.97 -13.03
CA TRP A 48 6.83 -25.64 -12.86
C TRP A 48 6.35 -25.34 -11.42
N TYR A 49 5.85 -26.36 -10.71
CA TYR A 49 5.33 -26.20 -9.35
C TYR A 49 6.44 -25.88 -8.33
N GLU A 50 7.67 -26.33 -8.60
CA GLU A 50 8.84 -26.01 -7.78
C GLU A 50 9.19 -24.52 -7.91
N TYR A 51 9.29 -23.98 -9.13
CA TYR A 51 9.48 -22.53 -9.34
C TYR A 51 8.38 -21.70 -8.68
N ARG A 52 7.13 -22.16 -8.77
CA ARG A 52 6.00 -21.52 -8.10
C ARG A 52 6.18 -21.53 -6.59
N SER A 53 6.63 -22.63 -6.00
CA SER A 53 6.87 -22.74 -4.55
C SER A 53 7.94 -21.76 -4.08
N VAL A 54 9.02 -21.60 -4.86
CA VAL A 54 10.05 -20.58 -4.61
C VAL A 54 9.44 -19.17 -4.66
N ALA A 55 8.62 -18.88 -5.68
CA ALA A 55 7.94 -17.59 -5.79
C ALA A 55 6.97 -17.33 -4.63
N MET A 56 6.22 -18.34 -4.17
CA MET A 56 5.36 -18.21 -2.98
C MET A 56 6.18 -17.91 -1.71
N GLY A 57 7.38 -18.47 -1.59
CA GLY A 57 8.33 -18.11 -0.53
C GLY A 57 8.70 -16.62 -0.55
N MET A 58 8.87 -16.04 -1.73
CA MET A 58 9.12 -14.59 -1.89
C MET A 58 7.91 -13.75 -1.43
N TYR A 59 6.67 -14.20 -1.68
CA TYR A 59 5.49 -13.51 -1.17
C TYR A 59 5.39 -13.57 0.36
N GLY A 60 5.82 -14.69 0.98
CA GLY A 60 5.99 -14.78 2.42
C GLY A 60 7.03 -13.78 2.97
N LEU A 61 8.13 -13.57 2.25
CA LEU A 61 9.10 -12.52 2.60
C LEU A 61 8.52 -11.11 2.43
N ALA A 62 7.67 -10.89 1.42
CA ALA A 62 6.97 -9.62 1.24
C ALA A 62 5.95 -9.36 2.36
N GLN A 63 5.27 -10.39 2.89
CA GLN A 63 4.39 -10.28 4.07
C GLN A 63 5.13 -9.71 5.28
N ASN A 64 6.37 -10.15 5.51
CA ASN A 64 7.20 -9.67 6.64
C ASN A 64 7.57 -8.17 6.54
N LEU A 65 7.37 -7.54 5.38
CA LEU A 65 7.62 -6.11 5.18
C LEU A 65 6.38 -5.24 5.45
N ALA A 66 5.17 -5.82 5.51
CA ALA A 66 3.93 -5.04 5.60
C ALA A 66 3.90 -4.14 6.85
N GLU A 67 4.22 -4.70 8.03
CA GLU A 67 4.26 -3.93 9.27
C GLU A 67 5.34 -2.84 9.24
N GLN A 68 6.55 -3.19 8.79
CA GLN A 68 7.67 -2.26 8.67
C GLN A 68 7.34 -1.08 7.76
N ILE A 69 6.70 -1.31 6.61
CA ILE A 69 6.31 -0.27 5.65
C ILE A 69 5.24 0.65 6.25
N VAL A 70 4.21 0.09 6.91
CA VAL A 70 3.15 0.89 7.55
C VAL A 70 3.73 1.76 8.65
N ILE A 71 4.49 1.19 9.58
CA ILE A 71 5.06 1.92 10.72
C ILE A 71 5.97 3.05 10.23
N LEU A 72 6.94 2.74 9.37
CA LEU A 72 7.88 3.75 8.89
C LEU A 72 7.24 4.78 7.95
N GLY A 73 6.17 4.41 7.24
CA GLY A 73 5.48 5.30 6.31
C GLY A 73 4.45 6.23 6.98
N GLU A 74 3.84 5.82 8.09
CA GLU A 74 2.77 6.57 8.76
C GLU A 74 3.23 7.25 10.05
N LEU A 75 4.02 6.56 10.90
CA LEU A 75 4.45 7.11 12.19
C LEU A 75 5.51 8.22 12.05
N ARG A 76 6.29 8.21 10.97
CA ARG A 76 7.15 9.35 10.61
C ARG A 76 6.35 10.50 9.96
N GLY A 77 5.15 10.22 9.46
CA GLY A 77 4.23 11.22 8.93
C GLY A 77 3.48 12.00 10.01
N ASP A 78 2.46 12.75 9.60
CA ASP A 78 1.58 13.54 10.46
C ASP A 78 0.30 12.80 10.90
N LEU A 79 0.02 11.60 10.38
CA LEU A 79 -1.26 10.92 10.61
C LEU A 79 -1.31 10.04 11.86
N LEU A 80 -0.17 9.52 12.32
CA LEU A 80 -0.07 8.69 13.52
C LEU A 80 0.80 9.33 14.61
N GLU A 81 0.39 9.11 15.85
CA GLU A 81 1.16 9.36 17.07
C GLU A 81 1.19 8.11 17.97
N ILE A 82 2.13 8.12 18.92
CA ILE A 82 2.26 7.07 19.93
C ILE A 82 1.26 7.27 21.06
N THR A 83 0.84 6.18 21.69
CA THR A 83 0.14 6.20 22.96
C THR A 83 1.13 6.07 24.12
N PRO A 84 0.69 6.24 25.39
CA PRO A 84 1.51 5.92 26.55
C PRO A 84 1.97 4.45 26.65
N ASN A 85 1.36 3.54 25.88
CA ASN A 85 1.69 2.11 25.87
C ASN A 85 2.74 1.75 24.81
N ALA A 86 3.20 2.71 24.01
CA ALA A 86 4.13 2.46 22.92
C ALA A 86 5.47 1.90 23.43
N GLU A 87 5.97 0.88 22.74
CA GLU A 87 7.29 0.31 22.98
C GLU A 87 8.43 1.30 22.62
N PRO A 88 9.63 1.13 23.20
CA PRO A 88 10.77 2.00 22.95
C PRO A 88 11.08 2.22 21.46
N GLU A 89 10.99 1.17 20.64
CA GLU A 89 11.26 1.23 19.21
C GLU A 89 10.30 2.17 18.46
N LEU A 90 9.03 2.21 18.84
CA LEU A 90 8.06 3.15 18.26
C LEU A 90 8.29 4.58 18.75
N VAL A 91 8.71 4.74 20.01
CA VAL A 91 9.09 6.06 20.56
C VAL A 91 10.29 6.65 19.82
N GLU A 92 11.29 5.83 19.50
CA GLU A 92 12.45 6.23 18.69
C GLU A 92 12.05 6.72 17.30
N ILE A 93 11.17 5.97 16.61
CA ILE A 93 10.65 6.33 15.28
C ILE A 93 9.84 7.62 15.35
N HIS A 94 8.95 7.72 16.34
CA HIS A 94 8.15 8.91 16.56
C HIS A 94 9.01 10.14 16.79
N ASN A 95 10.18 10.03 17.42
CA ASN A 95 11.03 11.18 17.74
C ASN A 95 12.19 11.39 16.74
N PHE A 96 12.21 10.67 15.61
CA PHE A 96 13.30 10.72 14.62
C PHE A 96 14.69 10.43 15.22
N ASN A 97 14.75 9.65 16.30
CA ASN A 97 15.99 9.24 16.96
C ASN A 97 16.11 7.71 16.92
N ILE A 98 16.15 7.16 15.71
CA ILE A 98 16.05 5.73 15.45
C ILE A 98 17.40 5.04 15.67
N SER A 99 17.46 4.09 16.59
CA SER A 99 18.68 3.32 16.85
C SER A 99 18.91 2.24 15.76
N ARG A 100 20.17 1.81 15.59
CA ARG A 100 20.50 0.69 14.67
C ARG A 100 19.92 -0.65 15.14
N THR A 101 19.61 -0.77 16.42
CA THR A 101 19.00 -1.96 17.03
C THR A 101 17.48 -1.98 16.89
N ASN A 102 16.87 -0.90 16.42
CA ASN A 102 15.44 -0.80 16.22
C ASN A 102 14.96 -1.81 15.15
N ARG A 103 14.03 -2.69 15.52
CA ARG A 103 13.56 -3.77 14.65
C ARG A 103 12.94 -3.28 13.34
N TYR A 104 12.25 -2.14 13.38
CA TYR A 104 11.66 -1.53 12.18
C TYR A 104 12.69 -0.83 11.31
N ALA A 105 13.85 -0.45 11.85
CA ALA A 105 14.93 0.16 11.09
C ALA A 105 15.83 -0.86 10.38
N SER A 106 15.67 -2.15 10.68
CA SER A 106 16.53 -3.19 10.11
C SER A 106 16.27 -3.38 8.61
N PRO A 107 17.30 -3.34 7.76
CA PRO A 107 17.14 -3.59 6.33
C PRO A 107 16.98 -5.08 6.00
N THR A 108 17.21 -5.99 6.96
CA THR A 108 17.32 -7.43 6.74
C THR A 108 16.16 -8.02 5.94
N ASN A 109 14.92 -7.63 6.21
CA ASN A 109 13.77 -8.18 5.50
C ASN A 109 13.73 -7.75 4.02
N PHE A 110 14.18 -6.54 3.69
CA PHE A 110 14.32 -6.10 2.31
C PHE A 110 15.39 -6.92 1.59
N PHE A 111 16.55 -7.13 2.22
CA PHE A 111 17.64 -7.89 1.61
C PHE A 111 17.34 -9.38 1.47
N LYS A 112 16.55 -9.97 2.38
CA LYS A 112 15.99 -11.33 2.21
C LYS A 112 15.14 -11.43 0.95
N LEU A 113 14.22 -10.48 0.73
CA LEU A 113 13.39 -10.50 -0.49
C LEU A 113 14.23 -10.26 -1.75
N ILE A 114 15.16 -9.30 -1.71
CA ILE A 114 16.09 -9.02 -2.83
C ILE A 114 16.90 -10.26 -3.19
N GLN A 115 17.44 -10.96 -2.20
CA GLN A 115 18.20 -12.19 -2.41
C GLN A 115 17.33 -13.28 -3.02
N ALA A 116 16.15 -13.54 -2.44
CA ALA A 116 15.24 -14.56 -2.96
C ALA A 116 14.84 -14.25 -4.41
N SER A 117 14.57 -12.98 -4.73
CA SER A 117 14.38 -12.52 -6.10
C SER A 117 15.58 -12.79 -7.00
N ASN A 118 16.80 -12.43 -6.57
CA ASN A 118 18.02 -12.66 -7.34
C ASN A 118 18.21 -14.14 -7.67
N ASN A 119 18.00 -15.02 -6.67
CA ASN A 119 18.14 -16.46 -6.82
C ASN A 119 17.13 -17.02 -7.84
N LEU A 120 15.85 -16.63 -7.75
CA LEU A 120 14.83 -17.07 -8.71
C LEU A 120 15.08 -16.52 -10.12
N ILE A 121 15.48 -15.26 -10.26
CA ILE A 121 15.84 -14.64 -11.54
C ILE A 121 16.96 -15.43 -12.19
N ARG A 122 18.05 -15.71 -11.46
CA ARG A 122 19.19 -16.47 -11.99
C ARG A 122 18.84 -17.89 -12.37
N LEU A 123 18.05 -18.57 -11.55
CA LEU A 123 17.58 -19.92 -11.81
C LEU A 123 16.76 -19.96 -13.12
N LEU A 124 15.84 -19.01 -13.30
CA LEU A 124 15.05 -18.89 -14.53
C LEU A 124 15.92 -18.55 -15.74
N GLU A 125 16.89 -17.65 -15.61
CA GLU A 125 17.81 -17.32 -16.71
C GLU A 125 18.68 -18.51 -17.14
N ARG A 126 19.10 -19.37 -16.19
CA ARG A 126 19.95 -20.54 -16.44
C ARG A 126 19.17 -21.72 -17.00
N GLU A 127 18.10 -22.11 -16.32
CA GLU A 127 17.33 -23.33 -16.63
C GLU A 127 16.26 -23.08 -17.69
N GLN A 128 15.76 -21.84 -17.81
CA GLN A 128 14.70 -21.45 -18.72
C GLN A 128 15.14 -20.26 -19.59
N PRO A 129 16.25 -20.37 -20.37
CA PRO A 129 16.86 -19.24 -21.08
C PRO A 129 15.93 -18.55 -22.08
N GLN A 130 14.81 -19.18 -22.47
CA GLN A 130 13.75 -18.54 -23.24
C GLN A 130 13.17 -17.28 -22.58
N VAL A 131 13.33 -17.10 -21.27
CA VAL A 131 12.89 -15.87 -20.58
C VAL A 131 13.64 -14.64 -21.08
N LEU A 132 14.85 -14.82 -21.60
CA LEU A 132 15.70 -13.75 -22.13
C LEU A 132 15.47 -13.47 -23.63
N ASP A 133 14.78 -14.36 -24.36
CA ASP A 133 14.51 -14.17 -25.78
C ASP A 133 13.16 -13.43 -25.99
N PRO A 134 13.17 -12.19 -26.51
CA PRO A 134 11.95 -11.43 -26.79
C PRO A 134 11.09 -12.04 -27.91
N ASN A 135 11.65 -12.91 -28.74
CA ASN A 135 10.95 -13.51 -29.87
C ASN A 135 10.18 -14.78 -29.50
N VAL A 136 10.44 -15.35 -28.32
CA VAL A 136 9.73 -16.54 -27.84
C VAL A 136 8.39 -16.13 -27.21
N PRO A 137 7.28 -16.83 -27.54
CA PRO A 137 5.98 -16.57 -26.93
C PRO A 137 6.00 -16.62 -25.40
N VAL A 138 5.16 -15.80 -24.78
CA VAL A 138 5.05 -15.71 -23.31
C VAL A 138 4.62 -17.05 -22.71
N SER A 139 5.46 -17.58 -21.82
CA SER A 139 5.22 -18.73 -20.99
C SER A 139 4.93 -18.33 -19.53
N ASN A 140 4.60 -19.33 -18.71
CA ASN A 140 4.46 -19.14 -17.27
C ASN A 140 5.80 -18.76 -16.60
N TYR A 141 6.93 -19.29 -17.09
CA TYR A 141 8.27 -18.89 -16.62
C TYR A 141 8.55 -17.41 -16.85
N ASP A 142 8.12 -16.84 -17.97
CA ASP A 142 8.25 -15.41 -18.26
C ASP A 142 7.47 -14.55 -17.26
N ARG A 143 6.30 -15.04 -16.83
CA ARG A 143 5.46 -14.35 -15.84
C ARG A 143 6.10 -14.36 -14.47
N LEU A 144 6.61 -15.50 -13.99
CA LEU A 144 7.34 -15.58 -12.72
C LEU A 144 8.63 -14.75 -12.74
N TYR A 145 9.34 -14.77 -13.88
CA TYR A 145 10.51 -13.92 -14.09
C TYR A 145 10.14 -12.44 -13.92
N GLY A 146 9.03 -12.01 -14.53
CA GLY A 146 8.48 -10.68 -14.35
C GLY A 146 8.09 -10.36 -12.90
N GLU A 147 7.45 -11.29 -12.20
CA GLU A 147 7.11 -11.13 -10.77
C GLU A 147 8.36 -10.94 -9.91
N ALA A 148 9.39 -11.77 -10.10
CA ALA A 148 10.62 -11.72 -9.34
C ALA A 148 11.38 -10.40 -9.54
N LEU A 149 11.44 -9.92 -10.79
CA LEU A 149 12.02 -8.62 -11.13
C LEU A 149 11.24 -7.46 -10.49
N CYS A 150 9.90 -7.52 -10.50
CA CYS A 150 9.06 -6.50 -9.86
C CYS A 150 9.24 -6.48 -8.34
N MET A 151 9.27 -7.64 -7.68
CA MET A 151 9.51 -7.75 -6.24
C MET A 151 10.87 -7.20 -5.84
N ARG A 152 11.91 -7.48 -6.64
CA ARG A 152 13.25 -6.92 -6.43
C ARG A 152 13.24 -5.40 -6.53
N ALA A 153 12.70 -4.88 -7.63
CA ALA A 153 12.59 -3.44 -7.86
C ALA A 153 11.80 -2.74 -6.75
N TRP A 154 10.67 -3.32 -6.33
CA TRP A 154 9.85 -2.81 -5.24
C TRP A 154 10.58 -2.81 -3.89
N ALA A 155 11.29 -3.90 -3.56
CA ALA A 155 12.08 -3.98 -2.33
C ALA A 155 13.16 -2.90 -2.28
N TYR A 156 13.93 -2.74 -3.37
CA TYR A 156 14.94 -1.68 -3.47
C TYR A 156 14.34 -0.27 -3.44
N PHE A 157 13.22 -0.04 -4.11
CA PHE A 157 12.57 1.27 -4.13
C PHE A 157 12.06 1.67 -2.75
N ASN A 158 11.43 0.77 -2.00
CA ASN A 158 11.03 1.06 -0.62
C ASN A 158 12.26 1.24 0.29
N ALA A 159 13.28 0.39 0.14
CA ALA A 159 14.50 0.50 0.94
C ALA A 159 15.20 1.85 0.73
N VAL A 160 15.35 2.33 -0.50
CA VAL A 160 16.00 3.62 -0.76
C VAL A 160 15.17 4.81 -0.26
N GLN A 161 13.84 4.70 -0.25
CA GLN A 161 12.97 5.70 0.39
C GLN A 161 13.12 5.74 1.91
N ILE A 162 13.53 4.65 2.54
CA ILE A 162 13.75 4.55 3.99
C ILE A 162 15.17 4.99 4.38
N TYR A 163 16.18 4.48 3.68
CA TYR A 163 17.59 4.60 4.06
C TYR A 163 18.36 5.67 3.27
N GLY A 164 17.77 6.24 2.22
CA GLY A 164 18.38 7.27 1.37
C GLY A 164 19.40 6.72 0.37
N LYS A 165 20.30 5.86 0.86
CA LYS A 165 21.26 5.10 0.07
C LYS A 165 21.26 3.65 0.52
N VAL A 166 21.32 2.71 -0.43
CA VAL A 166 21.30 1.27 -0.14
C VAL A 166 22.38 0.53 -0.93
N PRO A 167 23.04 -0.50 -0.37
CA PRO A 167 23.99 -1.30 -1.11
C PRO A 167 23.26 -2.06 -2.22
N TYR A 168 23.73 -1.91 -3.45
CA TYR A 168 23.26 -2.71 -4.57
C TYR A 168 23.92 -4.09 -4.53
N ILE A 169 23.14 -5.12 -4.23
CA ILE A 169 23.62 -6.50 -4.17
C ILE A 169 23.78 -7.02 -5.60
N HIS A 170 25.03 -7.35 -5.94
CA HIS A 170 25.33 -8.00 -7.19
C HIS A 170 24.65 -9.37 -7.26
N GLU A 171 24.16 -9.74 -8.45
CA GLU A 171 23.37 -10.96 -8.65
C GLU A 171 24.17 -12.23 -8.34
N SER A 172 25.52 -12.17 -8.34
CA SER A 172 26.38 -13.31 -7.98
C SER A 172 26.29 -13.72 -6.50
N LEU A 173 25.95 -12.79 -5.61
CA LEU A 173 25.86 -13.00 -4.16
C LEU A 173 24.55 -13.70 -3.80
N VAL A 174 24.64 -14.84 -3.12
CA VAL A 174 23.52 -15.78 -3.01
C VAL A 174 23.17 -16.21 -1.59
N THR A 175 24.08 -16.00 -0.63
CA THR A 175 23.84 -16.25 0.80
C THR A 175 23.74 -14.96 1.60
N MET A 176 23.02 -15.00 2.73
CA MET A 176 22.89 -13.82 3.59
C MET A 176 24.25 -13.43 4.18
N GLU A 177 25.09 -14.42 4.45
CA GLU A 177 26.47 -14.22 4.92
C GLU A 177 27.32 -13.47 3.90
N GLU A 178 27.25 -13.83 2.62
CA GLU A 178 27.92 -13.09 1.53
C GLU A 178 27.37 -11.67 1.39
N ILE A 179 26.05 -11.49 1.49
CA ILE A 179 25.41 -10.17 1.38
C ILE A 179 25.81 -9.29 2.55
N GLU A 180 25.80 -9.80 3.78
CA GLU A 180 26.24 -9.06 4.96
C GLU A 180 27.73 -8.74 4.89
N ALA A 181 28.56 -9.70 4.45
CA ALA A 181 29.98 -9.46 4.25
C ALA A 181 30.23 -8.39 3.17
N PHE A 182 29.49 -8.44 2.05
CA PHE A 182 29.54 -7.44 0.99
C PHE A 182 29.06 -6.06 1.46
N ALA A 183 27.90 -5.99 2.11
CA ALA A 183 27.32 -4.74 2.59
C ALA A 183 28.20 -4.05 3.65
N ASN A 184 28.90 -4.84 4.47
CA ASN A 184 29.84 -4.35 5.48
C ASN A 184 31.29 -4.24 5.00
N SER A 185 31.60 -4.65 3.76
CA SER A 185 32.96 -4.63 3.22
C SER A 185 33.48 -3.19 3.02
N PRO A 186 34.82 -3.02 2.90
CA PRO A 186 35.44 -1.81 2.35
C PRO A 186 34.99 -1.53 0.89
N VAL A 187 35.71 -0.68 0.16
CA VAL A 187 35.38 -0.33 -1.23
C VAL A 187 35.19 -1.56 -2.13
N SER A 188 35.94 -2.64 -1.92
CA SER A 188 35.79 -3.88 -2.69
C SER A 188 35.62 -5.14 -1.83
N TYR A 189 34.88 -6.10 -2.40
CA TYR A 189 34.63 -7.44 -1.88
C TYR A 189 34.98 -8.45 -2.97
N VAL A 190 35.74 -9.49 -2.62
CA VAL A 190 36.07 -10.56 -3.55
C VAL A 190 35.08 -11.69 -3.36
N ASP A 191 34.20 -11.87 -4.33
CA ASP A 191 33.28 -13.00 -4.39
C ASP A 191 34.03 -14.22 -4.95
N SER A 192 34.34 -15.18 -4.07
CA SER A 192 35.11 -16.40 -4.39
C SER A 192 34.30 -17.69 -4.30
N VAL A 193 33.01 -17.59 -3.93
CA VAL A 193 32.14 -18.73 -3.66
C VAL A 193 30.95 -18.65 -4.60
N TYR A 194 30.79 -19.62 -5.49
CA TYR A 194 29.60 -19.74 -6.31
C TYR A 194 28.77 -20.90 -5.78
N ILE A 195 27.57 -20.62 -5.28
CA ILE A 195 26.62 -21.68 -4.92
C ILE A 195 25.65 -21.90 -6.07
N GLU A 196 25.69 -23.11 -6.61
CA GLU A 196 24.72 -23.65 -7.54
C GLU A 196 23.54 -24.21 -6.76
N PHE A 197 22.44 -23.45 -6.67
CA PHE A 197 21.21 -23.95 -6.03
C PHE A 197 20.46 -24.88 -6.97
N GLY A 198 20.13 -26.07 -6.45
CA GLY A 198 19.08 -26.92 -6.98
C GLY A 198 17.69 -26.36 -6.64
N LEU A 199 16.70 -26.66 -7.49
CA LEU A 199 15.29 -26.25 -7.29
C LEU A 199 14.70 -26.72 -5.96
N ASP A 200 15.19 -27.84 -5.44
CA ASP A 200 14.72 -28.46 -4.19
C ASP A 200 15.36 -27.87 -2.92
N GLY A 201 16.37 -27.00 -3.06
CA GLY A 201 17.12 -26.41 -1.96
C GLY A 201 18.02 -27.38 -1.19
N TYR A 202 18.07 -28.66 -1.57
CA TYR A 202 18.84 -29.72 -0.91
C TYR A 202 20.16 -30.01 -1.64
N TYR A 203 20.16 -29.98 -2.97
CA TYR A 203 21.39 -30.13 -3.76
C TYR A 203 21.95 -28.77 -4.11
N ASN A 204 22.86 -28.27 -3.26
CA ASN A 204 23.63 -27.07 -3.54
C ASN A 204 25.08 -27.46 -3.81
N ASP A 205 25.60 -27.16 -5.01
CA ASP A 205 27.01 -27.38 -5.31
C ASP A 205 27.81 -26.10 -5.10
N THR A 206 28.91 -26.17 -4.37
CA THR A 206 29.78 -25.01 -4.14
C THR A 206 30.92 -25.06 -5.13
N ILE A 207 30.81 -24.29 -6.19
CA ILE A 207 31.84 -24.18 -7.22
C ILE A 207 32.78 -23.04 -6.84
N TYR A 208 34.03 -23.37 -6.58
CA TYR A 208 35.08 -22.36 -6.42
C TYR A 208 35.58 -21.97 -7.81
N ASN A 209 34.95 -20.98 -8.44
CA ASN A 209 35.38 -20.46 -9.73
C ASN A 209 35.76 -18.98 -9.64
N ARG A 210 36.54 -18.54 -10.64
CA ARG A 210 37.29 -17.27 -10.73
C ARG A 210 36.74 -16.15 -9.83
N PRO A 211 37.52 -15.69 -8.82
CA PRO A 211 37.09 -14.61 -7.95
C PRO A 211 36.71 -13.36 -8.75
N VAL A 212 35.54 -12.79 -8.45
CA VAL A 212 35.07 -11.54 -9.03
C VAL A 212 35.24 -10.44 -7.99
N GLU A 213 35.93 -9.36 -8.34
CA GLU A 213 36.01 -8.18 -7.49
C GLU A 213 34.75 -7.33 -7.69
N LEU A 214 33.97 -7.18 -6.62
CA LEU A 214 32.75 -6.39 -6.57
C LEU A 214 33.02 -5.10 -5.80
N GLU A 215 32.69 -3.96 -6.39
CA GLU A 215 32.75 -2.68 -5.67
C GLU A 215 31.46 -2.46 -4.87
N ARG A 216 31.58 -2.09 -3.59
CA ARG A 216 30.45 -1.71 -2.75
C ARG A 216 29.89 -0.38 -3.26
N ASN A 217 28.83 -0.47 -4.06
CA ASN A 217 28.12 0.70 -4.56
C ASN A 217 26.85 0.94 -3.75
N LEU A 218 26.83 2.06 -3.02
CA LEU A 218 25.63 2.59 -2.40
C LEU A 218 24.85 3.37 -3.46
N TYR A 219 23.67 2.87 -3.81
CA TYR A 219 22.80 3.52 -4.78
C TYR A 219 21.84 4.45 -4.05
N ASP A 220 21.74 5.69 -4.53
CA ASP A 220 20.71 6.64 -4.14
C ASP A 220 19.39 6.39 -4.89
N THR A 221 18.37 7.20 -4.57
CA THR A 221 17.03 7.11 -5.17
C THR A 221 17.07 7.16 -6.69
N ASP A 222 17.87 8.04 -7.30
CA ASP A 222 17.92 8.21 -8.75
C ASP A 222 18.61 7.02 -9.42
N MET A 223 19.68 6.50 -8.83
CA MET A 223 20.38 5.30 -9.31
C MET A 223 19.48 4.07 -9.26
N ILE A 224 18.75 3.86 -8.15
CA ILE A 224 17.77 2.78 -7.99
C ILE A 224 16.67 2.89 -9.05
N ILE A 225 16.04 4.06 -9.18
CA ILE A 225 14.98 4.29 -10.17
C ILE A 225 15.52 4.00 -11.58
N ASN A 226 16.66 4.57 -11.96
CA ASN A 226 17.24 4.37 -13.29
C ASN A 226 17.56 2.91 -13.60
N LYS A 227 18.14 2.18 -12.64
CA LYS A 227 18.50 0.77 -12.80
C LYS A 227 17.25 -0.07 -12.99
N PHE A 228 16.27 0.06 -12.10
CA PHE A 228 15.11 -0.82 -12.10
C PHE A 228 14.04 -0.44 -13.11
N THR A 229 13.80 0.84 -13.42
CA THR A 229 12.86 1.17 -14.51
C THR A 229 13.37 0.63 -15.84
N LYS A 230 14.66 0.81 -16.15
CA LYS A 230 15.29 0.25 -17.34
C LYS A 230 15.18 -1.27 -17.38
N GLU A 231 15.45 -1.93 -16.26
CA GLU A 231 15.39 -3.39 -16.17
C GLU A 231 13.97 -3.92 -16.39
N LEU A 232 12.97 -3.36 -15.71
CA LEU A 232 11.57 -3.76 -15.87
C LEU A 232 11.08 -3.50 -17.31
N GLU A 233 11.46 -2.39 -17.94
CA GLU A 233 11.03 -2.06 -19.30
C GLU A 233 11.69 -2.92 -20.39
N THR A 234 12.90 -3.44 -20.14
CA THR A 234 13.69 -4.16 -21.15
C THR A 234 13.67 -5.67 -21.01
N LYS A 235 13.57 -6.19 -19.78
CA LYS A 235 13.64 -7.63 -19.50
C LYS A 235 12.28 -8.31 -19.42
N ILE A 236 11.21 -7.57 -19.08
CA ILE A 236 9.90 -8.18 -18.82
C ILE A 236 9.08 -8.29 -20.10
N LYS A 237 8.67 -9.53 -20.43
CA LYS A 237 7.65 -9.81 -21.45
C LYS A 237 6.22 -9.81 -20.89
N ALA A 238 6.03 -10.38 -19.70
CA ALA A 238 4.75 -10.44 -19.00
C ALA A 238 4.97 -10.57 -17.49
N VAL A 239 3.95 -10.25 -16.70
CA VAL A 239 3.98 -10.35 -15.23
C VAL A 239 2.69 -10.99 -14.74
N GLY A 240 2.80 -11.84 -13.73
CA GLY A 240 1.64 -12.41 -13.03
C GLY A 240 1.14 -13.68 -13.68
N VAL A 241 1.41 -14.82 -13.03
CA VAL A 241 0.79 -16.09 -13.39
C VAL A 241 -0.68 -16.03 -13.03
N ASN A 242 -1.55 -16.19 -14.04
CA ASN A 242 -2.98 -16.20 -13.80
C ASN A 242 -3.44 -17.59 -13.33
N HIS A 243 -3.56 -17.75 -12.01
CA HIS A 243 -4.00 -18.99 -11.39
C HIS A 243 -5.51 -19.20 -11.39
N TYR A 244 -6.30 -18.20 -11.80
CA TYR A 244 -7.75 -18.33 -11.92
C TYR A 244 -8.17 -19.53 -12.77
N ILE A 245 -7.40 -19.83 -13.83
CA ILE A 245 -7.67 -20.95 -14.75
C ILE A 245 -7.66 -22.29 -14.00
N ASP A 246 -6.87 -22.40 -12.94
CA ASP A 246 -6.65 -23.65 -12.21
C ASP A 246 -7.65 -23.85 -11.05
N ASN A 247 -8.09 -22.76 -10.41
CA ASN A 247 -8.87 -22.82 -9.16
C ASN A 247 -10.12 -21.93 -9.10
N GLN A 248 -10.45 -21.21 -10.18
CA GLN A 248 -11.57 -20.26 -10.27
C GLN A 248 -11.52 -19.13 -9.23
N ASP A 249 -10.33 -18.80 -8.71
CA ASP A 249 -10.14 -17.73 -7.73
C ASP A 249 -9.61 -16.47 -8.42
N GLU A 250 -10.48 -15.47 -8.56
CA GLU A 250 -10.15 -14.20 -9.21
C GLU A 250 -9.23 -13.31 -8.37
N SER A 251 -9.06 -13.60 -7.07
CA SER A 251 -8.20 -12.80 -6.18
C SER A 251 -6.73 -12.85 -6.60
N TRP A 252 -6.30 -13.93 -7.25
CA TRP A 252 -4.97 -14.05 -7.87
C TRP A 252 -4.68 -12.93 -8.86
N GLY A 253 -5.69 -12.32 -9.48
CA GLY A 253 -5.49 -11.18 -10.36
C GLY A 253 -4.89 -9.94 -9.67
N VAL A 254 -4.84 -9.92 -8.34
CA VAL A 254 -4.41 -8.77 -7.53
C VAL A 254 -3.60 -9.16 -6.27
N THR A 255 -3.48 -10.43 -5.91
CA THR A 255 -2.63 -10.90 -4.79
C THR A 255 -1.22 -11.31 -5.20
N VAL A 256 -0.96 -11.37 -6.50
CA VAL A 256 0.40 -11.51 -7.07
C VAL A 256 0.71 -10.30 -7.94
N TRP A 257 2.01 -10.06 -8.13
CA TRP A 257 2.49 -9.08 -9.09
C TRP A 257 1.86 -9.35 -10.45
N ASN A 258 1.36 -8.29 -11.07
CA ASN A 258 0.69 -8.34 -12.36
C ASN A 258 1.11 -7.12 -13.18
N THR A 259 0.74 -7.10 -14.46
CA THR A 259 1.11 -6.01 -15.38
C THR A 259 0.68 -4.63 -14.88
N TYR A 260 -0.47 -4.53 -14.20
CA TYR A 260 -0.97 -3.26 -13.67
C TYR A 260 -0.19 -2.80 -12.44
N ALA A 261 0.16 -3.73 -11.55
CA ALA A 261 1.03 -3.46 -10.41
C ALA A 261 2.43 -3.01 -10.87
N MET A 262 2.99 -3.67 -11.89
CA MET A 262 4.27 -3.27 -12.51
C MET A 262 4.20 -1.84 -13.05
N HIS A 263 3.16 -1.51 -13.84
CA HIS A 263 3.00 -0.15 -14.36
C HIS A 263 2.75 0.87 -13.24
N THR A 264 2.06 0.50 -12.16
CA THR A 264 1.88 1.38 -11.00
C THR A 264 3.22 1.66 -10.31
N LEU A 265 4.07 0.64 -10.11
CA LEU A 265 5.43 0.79 -9.59
C LEU A 265 6.30 1.68 -10.50
N LEU A 266 6.32 1.40 -11.81
CA LEU A 266 7.05 2.24 -12.78
C LEU A 266 6.57 3.70 -12.74
N GLY A 267 5.25 3.90 -12.73
CA GLY A 267 4.64 5.23 -12.65
C GLY A 267 5.05 5.97 -11.38
N GLN A 268 5.05 5.29 -10.22
CA GLN A 268 5.47 5.88 -8.95
C GLN A 268 6.97 6.20 -8.93
N MET A 269 7.83 5.32 -9.46
CA MET A 269 9.27 5.59 -9.59
C MET A 269 9.53 6.82 -10.47
N TYR A 270 8.94 6.89 -11.66
CA TYR A 270 9.10 8.05 -12.54
C TYR A 270 8.55 9.33 -11.93
N LEU A 271 7.39 9.26 -11.27
CA LEU A 271 6.80 10.40 -10.59
C LEU A 271 7.67 10.90 -9.43
N THR A 272 8.36 9.99 -8.74
CA THR A 272 9.32 10.31 -7.67
C THR A 272 10.55 11.02 -8.22
N LYS A 273 11.08 10.55 -9.35
CA LYS A 273 12.17 11.20 -10.08
C LYS A 273 11.79 12.54 -10.71
N GLY A 274 10.48 12.80 -10.87
CA GLY A 274 9.98 14.00 -11.56
C GLY A 274 9.84 13.86 -13.08
N ASP A 275 9.96 12.64 -13.62
CA ASP A 275 9.68 12.34 -15.03
C ASP A 275 8.16 12.14 -15.23
N LEU A 276 7.46 13.26 -15.37
CA LEU A 276 5.99 13.27 -15.45
C LEU A 276 5.45 12.59 -16.71
N LEU A 277 6.23 12.55 -17.80
CA LEU A 277 5.78 11.98 -19.07
C LEU A 277 5.76 10.45 -18.99
N ASN A 278 6.84 9.85 -18.50
CA ASN A 278 6.88 8.40 -18.33
C ASN A 278 5.99 7.94 -17.18
N ALA A 279 5.84 8.75 -16.11
CA ALA A 279 4.86 8.49 -15.07
C ALA A 279 3.44 8.39 -15.65
N ARG A 280 3.02 9.40 -16.43
CA ARG A 280 1.71 9.43 -17.09
C ARG A 280 1.48 8.21 -17.97
N ARG A 281 2.42 7.88 -18.86
CA ARG A 281 2.30 6.73 -19.78
C ARG A 281 2.03 5.43 -19.04
N ASN A 282 2.67 5.23 -17.89
CA ASN A 282 2.50 4.03 -17.08
C ASN A 282 1.14 4.02 -16.37
N PHE A 283 0.72 5.13 -15.76
CA PHE A 283 -0.60 5.21 -15.12
C PHE A 283 -1.76 5.11 -16.11
N GLU A 284 -1.63 5.66 -17.31
CA GLU A 284 -2.63 5.51 -18.38
C GLU A 284 -2.81 4.05 -18.80
N ARG A 285 -1.76 3.21 -18.74
CA ARG A 285 -1.87 1.76 -18.99
C ARG A 285 -2.66 1.01 -17.91
N VAL A 286 -2.80 1.62 -16.72
CA VAL A 286 -3.62 1.09 -15.64
C VAL A 286 -5.08 1.53 -15.78
N ILE A 287 -5.32 2.82 -16.06
CA ILE A 287 -6.67 3.41 -16.09
C ILE A 287 -7.41 3.15 -17.43
N TYR A 288 -6.70 3.23 -18.55
CA TYR A 288 -7.27 3.15 -19.90
C TYR A 288 -6.86 1.83 -20.57
N HIS A 289 -7.50 0.75 -20.15
CA HIS A 289 -7.28 -0.56 -20.75
C HIS A 289 -8.32 -0.89 -21.83
N THR A 290 -7.90 -1.66 -22.85
CA THR A 290 -8.69 -1.98 -24.06
C THR A 290 -9.23 -3.42 -24.10
N SER A 291 -9.38 -4.12 -22.98
CA SER A 291 -9.96 -5.49 -22.99
C SER A 291 -11.04 -5.71 -21.93
N HIS A 292 -12.10 -6.41 -22.34
CA HIS A 292 -13.29 -7.02 -21.71
C HIS A 292 -13.95 -6.41 -20.44
N ASP A 293 -13.23 -5.72 -19.57
CA ASP A 293 -13.74 -5.12 -18.33
C ASP A 293 -13.57 -3.60 -18.40
N GLU A 294 -14.58 -2.91 -18.95
CA GLU A 294 -14.52 -1.49 -19.33
C GLU A 294 -14.35 -0.51 -18.15
N THR A 295 -14.35 -1.01 -16.90
CA THR A 295 -14.34 -0.20 -15.68
C THR A 295 -13.29 -0.60 -14.64
N ARG A 296 -12.47 -1.64 -14.86
CA ARG A 296 -11.46 -2.05 -13.88
C ARG A 296 -10.46 -0.92 -13.59
N TYR A 297 -10.24 -0.66 -12.30
CA TYR A 297 -9.46 0.47 -11.77
C TYR A 297 -9.96 1.86 -12.12
N GLN A 298 -11.10 2.00 -12.80
CA GLN A 298 -11.80 3.27 -12.89
C GLN A 298 -12.72 3.35 -11.68
N LEU A 299 -12.59 4.40 -10.88
CA LEU A 299 -13.41 4.55 -9.68
C LEU A 299 -14.87 4.71 -10.11
N ASP A 300 -15.77 3.89 -9.58
CA ASP A 300 -17.20 3.97 -9.82
C ASP A 300 -17.99 3.90 -8.49
N PHE A 301 -19.30 3.65 -8.57
CA PHE A 301 -20.16 3.57 -7.39
C PHE A 301 -20.04 2.27 -6.58
N THR A 302 -19.30 1.27 -7.06
CA THR A 302 -19.12 -0.02 -6.36
C THR A 302 -18.67 0.20 -4.92
N PHE A 303 -17.68 1.07 -4.73
CA PHE A 303 -17.15 1.49 -3.42
C PHE A 303 -17.49 2.94 -3.11
N GLY A 304 -18.63 3.41 -3.62
CA GLY A 304 -19.14 4.75 -3.38
C GLY A 304 -19.80 4.89 -2.00
N LEU A 305 -19.76 6.10 -1.46
CA LEU A 305 -20.44 6.47 -0.21
C LEU A 305 -20.07 5.49 0.93
N HIS A 306 -21.06 4.99 1.69
CA HIS A 306 -20.83 4.06 2.80
C HIS A 306 -20.22 2.71 2.39
N ASN A 307 -20.22 2.36 1.09
CA ASN A 307 -19.57 1.14 0.63
C ASN A 307 -18.05 1.28 0.55
N TRP A 308 -17.48 2.47 0.77
CA TRP A 308 -16.04 2.70 0.74
C TRP A 308 -15.27 1.77 1.69
N ARG A 309 -15.81 1.49 2.89
CA ARG A 309 -15.18 0.53 3.83
C ARG A 309 -15.05 -0.89 3.28
N ASN A 310 -15.90 -1.27 2.31
CA ASN A 310 -15.91 -2.65 1.79
C ASN A 310 -14.63 -2.96 0.99
N ILE A 311 -13.86 -1.94 0.57
CA ILE A 311 -12.51 -2.08 0.02
C ILE A 311 -11.62 -2.88 1.00
N PHE A 312 -11.77 -2.68 2.31
CA PHE A 312 -10.87 -3.26 3.32
C PHE A 312 -11.40 -4.56 3.95
N MET A 313 -12.58 -5.04 3.52
CA MET A 313 -13.17 -6.26 4.07
C MET A 313 -12.57 -7.54 3.48
N GLY A 314 -11.83 -7.44 2.39
CA GLY A 314 -11.13 -8.53 1.73
C GLY A 314 -10.52 -8.08 0.41
N VAL A 315 -9.98 -9.01 -0.36
CA VAL A 315 -9.36 -8.74 -1.65
C VAL A 315 -10.41 -8.51 -2.74
N ASP A 316 -10.38 -7.35 -3.41
CA ASP A 316 -11.30 -7.03 -4.51
C ASP A 316 -10.57 -6.59 -5.79
N ASN A 317 -10.94 -7.20 -6.92
CA ASN A 317 -10.26 -7.00 -8.20
C ASN A 317 -10.62 -5.70 -8.95
N ARG A 318 -11.63 -4.95 -8.49
CA ARG A 318 -12.08 -3.68 -9.11
C ARG A 318 -11.28 -2.50 -8.60
N GLU A 319 -10.95 -2.48 -7.30
CA GLU A 319 -10.19 -1.41 -6.65
C GLU A 319 -8.73 -1.79 -6.40
N HIS A 320 -8.42 -3.01 -5.98
CA HIS A 320 -7.05 -3.39 -5.61
C HIS A 320 -6.22 -3.70 -6.85
N ILE A 321 -5.03 -3.12 -6.94
CA ILE A 321 -4.07 -3.41 -8.02
C ILE A 321 -3.06 -4.45 -7.55
N LEU A 322 -2.61 -4.32 -6.30
CA LEU A 322 -1.73 -5.27 -5.62
C LEU A 322 -2.03 -5.28 -4.11
N THR A 323 -2.35 -6.45 -3.57
CA THR A 323 -2.62 -6.68 -2.15
C THR A 323 -1.78 -7.84 -1.64
N ILE A 324 -1.19 -7.69 -0.48
CA ILE A 324 -0.64 -8.81 0.27
C ILE A 324 -1.76 -9.36 1.16
N PRO A 325 -2.30 -10.55 0.85
CA PRO A 325 -3.36 -11.13 1.65
C PRO A 325 -2.81 -11.67 2.98
N PHE A 326 -3.62 -11.63 4.04
CA PHE A 326 -3.35 -12.32 5.29
C PHE A 326 -4.53 -13.23 5.64
N ASN A 327 -4.24 -14.37 6.26
CA ASN A 327 -5.27 -15.33 6.62
C ASN A 327 -4.82 -16.13 7.85
N LYS A 328 -5.54 -15.95 8.95
CA LYS A 328 -5.24 -16.65 10.20
C LYS A 328 -5.34 -18.17 10.08
N ALA A 329 -6.24 -18.68 9.25
CA ALA A 329 -6.41 -20.13 9.08
C ALA A 329 -5.19 -20.80 8.44
N THR A 330 -4.38 -20.05 7.69
CA THR A 330 -3.11 -20.50 7.08
C THR A 330 -1.89 -20.01 7.86
N PHE A 331 -2.07 -19.52 9.10
CA PHE A 331 -1.01 -18.97 9.95
C PHE A 331 -0.29 -17.74 9.33
N GLN A 332 -0.95 -17.01 8.43
CA GLN A 332 -0.47 -15.75 7.88
C GLN A 332 -1.13 -14.62 8.65
N GLN A 333 -0.46 -14.14 9.71
CA GLN A 333 -0.99 -13.12 10.62
C GLN A 333 -0.12 -11.85 10.64
N ASN A 334 -0.69 -10.75 11.13
CA ASN A 334 0.00 -9.48 11.39
C ASN A 334 -0.48 -8.82 12.68
N GLU A 335 0.28 -7.84 13.17
CA GLU A 335 0.03 -7.17 14.45
C GLU A 335 -0.79 -5.87 14.32
N PHE A 336 -1.36 -5.55 13.15
CA PHE A 336 -2.04 -4.26 12.95
C PHE A 336 -3.17 -4.03 13.97
N GLN A 337 -4.05 -5.02 14.19
CA GLN A 337 -5.10 -4.89 15.21
C GLN A 337 -4.51 -4.69 16.62
N SER A 338 -3.41 -5.37 16.95
CA SER A 338 -2.74 -5.25 18.25
C SER A 338 -2.17 -3.85 18.50
N LEU A 339 -1.57 -3.25 17.47
CA LEU A 339 -0.95 -1.93 17.53
C LEU A 339 -1.99 -0.80 17.66
N PHE A 340 -3.16 -0.95 17.04
CA PHE A 340 -4.13 0.13 16.89
C PHE A 340 -5.36 0.05 17.81
N ASN A 341 -5.71 -1.12 18.34
CA ASN A 341 -6.92 -1.28 19.15
C ASN A 341 -6.70 -0.98 20.62
N SER A 342 -7.62 -0.20 21.21
CA SER A 342 -7.60 0.18 22.63
C SER A 342 -8.18 -0.85 23.60
N TRP A 343 -8.78 -1.95 23.10
CA TRP A 343 -9.41 -2.98 23.92
C TRP A 343 -8.66 -4.30 23.88
N GLY A 344 -8.79 -5.08 24.96
CA GLY A 344 -8.04 -6.33 25.14
C GLY A 344 -8.32 -7.37 24.04
N PRO A 345 -7.30 -8.18 23.66
CA PRO A 345 -5.98 -8.32 24.28
C PRO A 345 -4.90 -7.39 23.70
N HIS A 346 -5.28 -6.34 22.97
CA HIS A 346 -4.37 -5.53 22.18
C HIS A 346 -3.54 -4.54 23.02
N THR A 347 -2.39 -4.14 22.49
CA THR A 347 -1.41 -3.29 23.19
C THR A 347 -1.70 -1.79 23.04
N TYR A 348 -2.43 -1.41 21.99
CA TYR A 348 -2.80 -0.03 21.69
C TYR A 348 -1.62 0.94 21.72
N GLN A 349 -0.64 0.73 20.85
CA GLN A 349 0.60 1.50 20.85
C GLN A 349 0.53 2.75 19.98
N LEU A 350 -0.37 2.77 18.98
CA LEU A 350 -0.47 3.83 18.00
C LEU A 350 -1.91 4.29 17.84
N LYS A 351 -2.08 5.60 17.62
CA LYS A 351 -3.39 6.20 17.37
C LYS A 351 -3.33 7.33 16.35
N PRO A 352 -4.47 7.73 15.76
CA PRO A 352 -4.51 8.88 14.86
C PRO A 352 -4.14 10.16 15.60
N THR A 353 -3.44 11.06 14.91
CA THR A 353 -3.23 12.42 15.42
C THR A 353 -4.52 13.22 15.34
N LYS A 354 -4.63 14.27 16.15
CA LYS A 354 -5.73 15.25 16.00
C LYS A 354 -5.80 15.81 14.57
N ASN A 355 -4.65 16.14 13.97
CA ASN A 355 -4.60 16.70 12.62
C ASN A 355 -5.09 15.68 11.57
N ALA A 356 -4.84 14.38 11.80
CA ALA A 356 -5.40 13.31 10.97
C ALA A 356 -6.93 13.36 11.00
N ILE A 357 -7.51 13.44 12.19
CA ILE A 357 -8.96 13.50 12.38
C ILE A 357 -9.59 14.73 11.73
N ASP A 358 -8.94 15.88 11.87
CA ASP A 358 -9.39 17.13 11.25
C ASP A 358 -9.50 16.99 9.72
N PHE A 359 -8.66 16.20 9.04
CA PHE A 359 -8.80 15.97 7.60
C PHE A 359 -10.17 15.46 7.18
N TRP A 360 -10.86 14.68 8.03
CA TRP A 360 -12.23 14.20 7.77
C TRP A 360 -13.27 15.10 8.41
N GLU A 361 -13.10 15.52 9.67
CA GLU A 361 -14.12 16.27 10.40
C GLU A 361 -14.32 17.70 9.88
N THR A 362 -13.28 18.32 9.30
CA THR A 362 -13.31 19.70 8.82
C THR A 362 -13.53 19.82 7.31
N VAL A 363 -14.02 18.76 6.67
CA VAL A 363 -14.48 18.82 5.27
C VAL A 363 -15.96 19.15 5.26
N TRP A 364 -16.34 20.09 4.41
CA TRP A 364 -17.70 20.63 4.35
C TRP A 364 -18.40 20.22 3.07
N ARG A 365 -19.69 19.87 3.22
CA ARG A 365 -20.60 19.43 2.18
C ARG A 365 -21.79 20.38 2.10
N THR A 366 -22.39 20.51 0.93
CA THR A 366 -23.55 21.37 0.65
C THR A 366 -23.34 22.84 1.03
N GLN A 367 -22.09 23.31 0.97
CA GLN A 367 -21.74 24.68 1.34
C GLN A 367 -21.92 25.64 0.16
N ILE A 368 -22.23 26.90 0.47
CA ILE A 368 -22.41 27.93 -0.56
C ILE A 368 -21.75 29.22 -0.09
N ILE A 369 -20.86 29.77 -0.90
CA ILE A 369 -20.13 31.01 -0.69
C ILE A 369 -20.82 32.13 -1.49
N ALA A 370 -21.29 33.16 -0.78
CA ALA A 370 -21.69 34.42 -1.39
C ALA A 370 -20.44 35.23 -1.76
N ARG A 371 -19.89 34.99 -2.95
CA ARG A 371 -18.71 35.69 -3.48
C ARG A 371 -19.07 37.17 -3.76
N ARG A 372 -18.35 38.12 -3.13
CA ARG A 372 -18.57 39.57 -3.27
C ARG A 372 -17.31 40.29 -3.77
N THR A 373 -17.48 41.55 -4.20
CA THR A 373 -16.37 42.45 -4.54
C THR A 373 -16.36 43.65 -3.57
N PRO A 374 -15.22 43.95 -2.90
CA PRO A 374 -13.96 43.19 -2.89
C PRO A 374 -14.12 41.81 -2.22
N PRO A 375 -13.22 40.83 -2.50
CA PRO A 375 -13.31 39.46 -1.96
C PRO A 375 -13.39 39.38 -0.44
N SER A 376 -12.85 40.36 0.28
CA SER A 376 -12.92 40.44 1.75
C SER A 376 -14.34 40.60 2.31
N ARG A 377 -15.34 40.90 1.45
CA ARG A 377 -16.76 41.00 1.83
C ARG A 377 -17.53 39.69 1.61
N SER A 378 -16.88 38.68 1.05
CA SER A 378 -17.53 37.38 0.83
C SER A 378 -17.82 36.70 2.15
N GLU A 379 -18.92 35.96 2.20
CA GLU A 379 -19.38 35.25 3.40
C GLU A 379 -20.01 33.91 3.01
N MET A 380 -20.20 33.03 3.99
CA MET A 380 -20.96 31.81 3.79
C MET A 380 -22.45 32.15 3.66
N SER A 381 -23.02 31.94 2.47
CA SER A 381 -24.47 31.95 2.26
C SER A 381 -25.12 30.75 2.94
N ARG A 382 -24.45 29.59 2.86
CA ARG A 382 -24.80 28.36 3.55
C ARG A 382 -23.53 27.74 4.09
N ILE A 383 -23.47 27.55 5.42
CA ILE A 383 -22.30 26.97 6.11
C ILE A 383 -22.03 25.54 5.62
N GLY A 384 -23.09 24.79 5.32
CA GLY A 384 -22.98 23.38 4.92
C GLY A 384 -22.99 22.45 6.14
N GLN A 385 -22.70 21.17 5.89
CA GLN A 385 -22.55 20.13 6.91
C GLN A 385 -21.07 19.73 6.95
N PRO A 386 -20.44 19.72 8.13
CA PRO A 386 -19.07 19.23 8.28
C PRO A 386 -19.04 17.69 8.13
N THR A 387 -17.84 17.12 8.26
CA THR A 387 -17.50 15.69 8.23
C THR A 387 -17.57 14.96 6.87
N ASP A 388 -16.56 14.12 6.65
CA ASP A 388 -16.58 13.04 5.68
C ASP A 388 -17.19 11.76 6.26
N PHE A 389 -18.52 11.66 6.20
CA PHE A 389 -19.32 10.54 6.73
C PHE A 389 -18.96 9.15 6.18
N HIS A 390 -18.31 9.09 5.03
CA HIS A 390 -18.12 7.83 4.30
C HIS A 390 -16.72 7.25 4.47
N ARG A 391 -15.75 8.06 4.91
CA ARG A 391 -14.36 7.62 5.12
C ARG A 391 -13.84 7.88 6.52
N GLY A 392 -14.40 8.85 7.25
CA GLY A 392 -13.93 9.22 8.57
C GLY A 392 -14.42 8.27 9.66
N PHE A 393 -15.27 8.78 10.55
CA PHE A 393 -15.81 8.08 11.70
C PHE A 393 -16.52 6.76 11.30
N GLY A 394 -16.24 5.67 12.03
CA GLY A 394 -16.78 4.34 11.76
C GLY A 394 -16.11 3.58 10.60
N HIS A 395 -15.15 4.22 9.91
CA HIS A 395 -14.48 3.67 8.74
C HIS A 395 -12.95 3.72 8.93
N SER A 396 -12.33 4.89 8.82
CA SER A 396 -10.88 5.04 9.05
C SER A 396 -10.53 5.10 10.53
N TYR A 397 -11.37 5.74 11.34
CA TYR A 397 -11.18 5.86 12.79
C TYR A 397 -12.50 5.72 13.54
N VAL A 398 -12.41 5.44 14.84
CA VAL A 398 -13.54 5.48 15.78
C VAL A 398 -13.13 6.17 17.07
N TYR A 399 -14.10 6.79 17.72
CA TYR A 399 -13.96 7.29 19.08
C TYR A 399 -14.39 6.21 20.06
N MET A 400 -13.59 5.98 21.10
CA MET A 400 -13.78 4.92 22.08
C MET A 400 -13.88 5.50 23.48
N ARG A 401 -14.96 5.20 24.20
CA ARG A 401 -15.09 5.47 25.63
C ARG A 401 -14.83 4.16 26.37
N GLY A 402 -13.60 3.99 26.85
CA GLY A 402 -13.11 2.68 27.31
C GLY A 402 -13.09 1.67 26.16
N SER A 403 -13.84 0.57 26.30
CA SER A 403 -13.97 -0.48 25.27
C SER A 403 -15.20 -0.32 24.38
N THR A 404 -15.97 0.76 24.52
CA THR A 404 -17.23 0.97 23.79
C THR A 404 -17.05 2.08 22.76
N PRO A 405 -17.37 1.85 21.47
CA PRO A 405 -17.39 2.91 20.48
C PRO A 405 -18.43 3.97 20.84
N LEU A 406 -18.11 5.23 20.60
CA LEU A 406 -19.09 6.30 20.60
C LEU A 406 -20.15 6.00 19.54
N ASP A 407 -21.42 6.31 19.81
CA ASP A 407 -22.44 6.16 18.78
C ASP A 407 -22.44 7.35 17.81
N GLU A 408 -23.13 7.17 16.68
CA GLU A 408 -23.22 8.20 15.64
C GLU A 408 -23.93 9.47 16.13
N GLN A 409 -24.87 9.35 17.08
CA GLN A 409 -25.63 10.50 17.59
C GLN A 409 -24.74 11.39 18.45
N ASP A 410 -23.96 10.81 19.36
CA ASP A 410 -22.99 11.51 20.19
C ASP A 410 -21.89 12.15 19.34
N TYR A 411 -21.39 11.43 18.33
CA TYR A 411 -20.46 11.99 17.34
C TYR A 411 -21.05 13.21 16.64
N MET A 412 -22.29 13.11 16.13
CA MET A 412 -22.94 14.23 15.44
C MET A 412 -23.26 15.39 16.38
N ASN A 413 -23.65 15.13 17.63
CA ASN A 413 -23.84 16.16 18.64
C ASN A 413 -22.53 16.91 18.91
N MET A 414 -21.43 16.17 19.07
CA MET A 414 -20.09 16.73 19.28
C MET A 414 -19.68 17.63 18.12
N ILE A 415 -19.85 17.17 16.87
CA ILE A 415 -19.53 17.94 15.67
C ILE A 415 -20.39 19.20 15.59
N ASN A 416 -21.70 19.09 15.80
CA ASN A 416 -22.62 20.23 15.76
C ASN A 416 -22.28 21.31 16.81
N LEU A 417 -21.83 20.91 18.00
CA LEU A 417 -21.37 21.87 19.02
C LEU A 417 -20.12 22.63 18.55
N ARG A 418 -19.16 21.97 17.88
CA ARG A 418 -17.99 22.65 17.29
C ARG A 418 -18.40 23.64 16.19
N VAL A 419 -19.40 23.30 15.37
CA VAL A 419 -19.95 24.23 14.35
C VAL A 419 -20.50 25.51 14.98
N LEU A 420 -21.14 25.38 16.15
CA LEU A 420 -21.68 26.50 16.91
C LEU A 420 -20.61 27.29 17.68
N GLY A 421 -19.35 26.81 17.69
CA GLY A 421 -18.27 27.38 18.49
C GLY A 421 -18.36 27.03 19.99
N ASP A 422 -19.11 26.01 20.37
CA ASP A 422 -19.21 25.51 21.75
C ASP A 422 -18.16 24.42 22.03
N ASP A 423 -16.92 24.87 22.22
CA ASP A 423 -15.79 24.00 22.56
C ASP A 423 -15.93 23.35 23.94
N VAL A 424 -16.70 23.94 24.85
CA VAL A 424 -16.92 23.38 26.20
C VAL A 424 -17.87 22.19 26.10
N GLY A 425 -19.02 22.37 25.45
CA GLY A 425 -19.98 21.30 25.22
C GLY A 425 -19.36 20.13 24.44
N SER A 426 -18.61 20.43 23.37
CA SER A 426 -17.89 19.40 22.60
C SER A 426 -16.90 18.62 23.47
N ARG A 427 -16.09 19.30 24.29
CA ARG A 427 -15.15 18.64 25.21
C ARG A 427 -15.83 17.78 26.27
N ASN A 428 -17.00 18.18 26.77
CA ASN A 428 -17.74 17.38 27.73
C ASN A 428 -18.20 16.04 27.13
N ILE A 429 -18.63 16.02 25.85
CA ILE A 429 -18.97 14.75 25.16
C ILE A 429 -17.72 13.87 25.01
N MET A 430 -16.58 14.49 24.72
CA MET A 430 -15.30 13.82 24.51
C MET A 430 -14.56 13.47 25.81
N GLU A 431 -15.14 13.72 26.99
CA GLU A 431 -14.51 13.38 28.26
C GLU A 431 -14.33 11.86 28.39
N GLY A 432 -13.09 11.44 28.64
CA GLY A 432 -12.72 10.02 28.74
C GLY A 432 -12.82 9.25 27.41
N VAL A 433 -12.87 9.95 26.28
CA VAL A 433 -12.91 9.36 24.93
C VAL A 433 -11.51 9.43 24.31
N ASP A 434 -11.05 8.31 23.75
CA ASP A 434 -9.83 8.23 22.94
C ASP A 434 -10.18 7.91 21.47
N THR A 435 -9.19 7.98 20.58
CA THR A 435 -9.37 7.77 19.13
C THR A 435 -8.56 6.58 18.66
N VAL A 436 -9.19 5.68 17.91
CA VAL A 436 -8.58 4.42 17.44
C VAL A 436 -8.58 4.38 15.92
N VAL A 437 -7.49 3.89 15.32
CA VAL A 437 -7.48 3.53 13.89
C VAL A 437 -8.40 2.32 13.71
N PHE A 438 -9.43 2.47 12.89
CA PHE A 438 -10.46 1.45 12.71
C PHE A 438 -10.31 0.64 11.43
N LYS A 439 -9.56 1.16 10.44
CA LYS A 439 -9.41 0.55 9.10
C LYS A 439 -9.06 -0.95 9.15
N TYR A 440 -8.15 -1.35 10.04
CA TYR A 440 -7.71 -2.74 10.19
C TYR A 440 -8.67 -3.66 10.96
N ASN A 441 -9.80 -3.14 11.44
CA ASN A 441 -10.83 -3.89 12.17
C ASN A 441 -12.13 -4.05 11.39
N ILE A 442 -12.22 -3.45 10.20
CA ILE A 442 -13.44 -3.49 9.40
C ILE A 442 -13.75 -4.95 9.04
N GLY A 443 -14.87 -5.46 9.56
CA GLY A 443 -15.30 -6.84 9.30
C GLY A 443 -14.49 -7.92 10.01
N LYS A 444 -13.64 -7.53 10.97
CA LYS A 444 -12.77 -8.45 11.73
C LYS A 444 -13.21 -8.55 13.19
N ASN A 445 -13.06 -9.73 13.78
CA ASN A 445 -13.15 -9.94 15.21
C ASN A 445 -11.83 -9.54 15.89
N VAL A 446 -11.89 -9.46 17.23
CA VAL A 446 -10.78 -9.05 18.10
C VAL A 446 -9.55 -9.97 18.00
N PHE A 447 -9.69 -11.19 17.49
CA PHE A 447 -8.59 -12.16 17.43
C PHE A 447 -8.18 -12.53 16.01
N ASP A 448 -8.69 -11.87 14.97
CA ASP A 448 -8.48 -12.31 13.59
C ASP A 448 -7.02 -12.09 13.14
N GLN A 449 -6.41 -10.95 13.47
CA GLN A 449 -4.99 -10.64 13.22
C GLN A 449 -4.56 -10.89 11.75
N ASP A 450 -5.47 -10.68 10.80
CA ASP A 450 -5.29 -11.03 9.40
C ASP A 450 -5.86 -9.96 8.46
N ALA A 451 -5.69 -8.69 8.84
CA ALA A 451 -6.05 -7.58 7.97
C ALA A 451 -5.14 -7.56 6.74
N ASP A 452 -5.73 -7.51 5.54
CA ASP A 452 -4.99 -7.46 4.28
C ASP A 452 -4.20 -6.14 4.16
N PHE A 453 -3.02 -6.21 3.51
CA PHE A 453 -2.19 -5.04 3.25
C PHE A 453 -2.22 -4.65 1.77
N ILE A 454 -2.90 -3.55 1.46
CA ILE A 454 -3.05 -3.06 0.08
C ILE A 454 -1.84 -2.19 -0.29
N ILE A 455 -0.99 -2.69 -1.18
CA ILE A 455 0.17 -1.93 -1.69
C ILE A 455 -0.31 -0.83 -2.64
N TYR A 456 -1.11 -1.22 -3.64
CA TYR A 456 -1.62 -0.31 -4.66
C TYR A 456 -3.11 -0.52 -4.88
N ARG A 457 -3.85 0.57 -5.01
CA ARG A 457 -5.25 0.55 -5.44
C ARG A 457 -5.56 1.69 -6.41
N ALA A 458 -6.70 1.57 -7.09
CA ALA A 458 -7.13 2.50 -8.14
C ALA A 458 -7.06 3.97 -7.71
N ALA A 459 -7.46 4.28 -6.47
CA ALA A 459 -7.39 5.64 -5.93
C ALA A 459 -5.96 6.20 -5.85
N ASP A 460 -4.94 5.36 -5.61
CA ASP A 460 -3.53 5.80 -5.66
C ASP A 460 -3.21 6.39 -7.03
N VAL A 461 -3.51 5.63 -8.08
CA VAL A 461 -3.21 5.99 -9.48
C VAL A 461 -4.00 7.23 -9.89
N HIS A 462 -5.27 7.35 -9.48
CA HIS A 462 -6.08 8.54 -9.75
C HIS A 462 -5.49 9.79 -9.10
N LEU A 463 -5.03 9.70 -7.85
CA LEU A 463 -4.42 10.84 -7.16
C LEU A 463 -3.03 11.19 -7.72
N PHE A 464 -2.24 10.20 -8.12
CA PHE A 464 -0.99 10.45 -8.85
C PHE A 464 -1.23 11.11 -10.20
N MET A 465 -2.27 10.69 -10.93
CA MET A 465 -2.71 11.33 -12.18
C MET A 465 -3.19 12.77 -11.93
N ALA A 466 -3.98 13.03 -10.90
CA ALA A 466 -4.35 14.39 -10.52
C ALA A 466 -3.10 15.26 -10.28
N GLU A 467 -2.16 14.76 -9.47
CA GLU A 467 -0.92 15.46 -9.13
C GLU A 467 -0.05 15.78 -10.35
N LEU A 468 0.10 14.86 -11.30
CA LEU A 468 0.97 15.11 -12.47
C LEU A 468 0.29 15.98 -13.53
N MET A 469 -1.03 15.83 -13.72
CA MET A 469 -1.76 16.51 -14.79
C MET A 469 -1.78 18.02 -14.58
N ILE A 470 -1.66 18.50 -13.34
CA ILE A 470 -1.59 19.93 -13.02
C ILE A 470 -0.34 20.63 -13.61
N TYR A 471 0.73 19.88 -13.88
CA TYR A 471 2.00 20.39 -14.40
C TYR A 471 2.12 20.29 -15.92
N LEU A 472 1.21 19.56 -16.59
CA LEU A 472 1.25 19.40 -18.03
C LEU A 472 0.80 20.69 -18.74
N ARG A 473 1.52 21.02 -19.81
CA ARG A 473 1.16 22.10 -20.73
C ARG A 473 0.77 21.52 -22.07
N TYR A 474 -0.20 22.17 -22.70
CA TYR A 474 -0.73 21.81 -24.00
C TYR A 474 -0.48 22.95 -24.97
N THR A 475 -0.30 22.65 -26.25
CA THR A 475 -0.25 23.68 -27.28
C THR A 475 -1.67 24.01 -27.71
N ASP A 476 -2.07 25.26 -27.57
CA ASP A 476 -3.34 25.74 -28.10
C ASP A 476 -3.37 25.59 -29.62
N GLN A 477 -4.36 24.88 -30.16
CA GLN A 477 -4.43 24.56 -31.58
C GLN A 477 -4.72 25.78 -32.47
N THR A 478 -5.27 26.84 -31.91
CA THR A 478 -5.63 28.08 -32.60
C THR A 478 -4.52 29.12 -32.56
N THR A 479 -3.83 29.25 -31.44
CA THR A 479 -2.80 30.29 -31.21
C THR A 479 -1.37 29.76 -31.22
N GLY A 480 -1.18 28.43 -31.20
CA GLY A 480 0.14 27.80 -31.11
C GLY A 480 0.86 28.04 -29.78
N SER A 481 0.21 28.69 -28.81
CA SER A 481 0.82 29.08 -27.54
C SER A 481 0.67 27.99 -26.48
N PRO A 482 1.65 27.79 -25.58
CA PRO A 482 1.50 26.89 -24.45
C PRO A 482 0.39 27.38 -23.50
N THR A 483 -0.60 26.53 -23.27
CA THR A 483 -1.71 26.73 -22.31
C THR A 483 -1.72 25.63 -21.26
N THR A 484 -2.39 25.89 -20.15
CA THR A 484 -2.60 24.96 -19.04
C THR A 484 -4.07 24.60 -18.95
N ASP A 485 -4.39 23.31 -18.94
CA ASP A 485 -5.76 22.82 -18.77
C ASP A 485 -5.84 21.98 -17.49
N TYR A 486 -6.47 22.53 -16.46
CA TYR A 486 -6.60 21.87 -15.16
C TYR A 486 -7.81 20.94 -15.08
N ARG A 487 -8.67 20.91 -16.10
CA ARG A 487 -9.93 20.13 -16.06
C ARG A 487 -9.66 18.66 -15.82
N PHE A 488 -8.60 18.10 -16.40
CA PHE A 488 -8.25 16.70 -16.18
C PHE A 488 -7.77 16.43 -14.75
N ALA A 489 -6.93 17.31 -14.21
CA ALA A 489 -6.44 17.19 -12.84
C ALA A 489 -7.60 17.26 -11.83
N LEU A 490 -8.49 18.24 -12.02
CA LEU A 490 -9.74 18.38 -11.27
C LEU A 490 -10.68 17.21 -11.47
N GLY A 491 -10.73 16.63 -12.68
CA GLY A 491 -11.48 15.44 -13.00
C GLY A 491 -11.07 14.27 -12.12
N TYR A 492 -9.80 13.87 -12.15
CA TYR A 492 -9.30 12.77 -11.30
C TYR A 492 -9.61 12.95 -9.82
N LEU A 493 -9.54 14.18 -9.32
CA LEU A 493 -9.77 14.52 -7.92
C LEU A 493 -11.27 14.57 -7.54
N ASN A 494 -12.09 15.30 -8.30
CA ASN A 494 -13.47 15.65 -7.94
C ASN A 494 -14.50 14.71 -8.56
N ASP A 495 -14.78 14.84 -9.85
CA ASP A 495 -15.97 14.26 -10.49
C ASP A 495 -15.67 13.16 -11.52
N GLY A 496 -14.38 12.90 -11.72
CA GLY A 496 -13.79 11.95 -12.63
C GLY A 496 -13.74 12.43 -14.08
N ALA A 497 -14.02 13.70 -14.40
CA ALA A 497 -14.15 14.19 -15.78
C ALA A 497 -12.77 14.32 -16.46
N PHE A 498 -12.04 13.22 -16.50
CA PHE A 498 -10.65 13.12 -16.91
C PHE A 498 -10.47 12.51 -18.31
N ASP A 499 -11.54 12.04 -18.96
CA ASP A 499 -11.50 11.52 -20.33
C ASP A 499 -12.19 12.48 -21.32
N GLN A 500 -11.47 12.91 -22.36
CA GLN A 500 -12.00 13.75 -23.43
C GLN A 500 -13.03 13.02 -24.30
N LEU A 501 -12.95 11.68 -24.39
CA LEU A 501 -13.76 10.84 -25.27
C LEU A 501 -15.11 10.43 -24.64
N ARG A 502 -15.27 10.60 -23.33
CA ARG A 502 -16.47 10.20 -22.57
C ARG A 502 -17.13 11.40 -21.88
N THR A 503 -17.51 12.42 -22.66
CA THR A 503 -18.26 13.60 -22.18
C THR A 503 -19.77 13.36 -22.00
N SER A 504 -20.20 12.14 -21.70
CA SER A 504 -21.62 11.79 -21.62
C SER A 504 -22.20 11.96 -20.21
N MET A 505 -23.47 12.39 -20.13
CA MET A 505 -24.25 12.48 -18.89
C MET A 505 -24.56 11.10 -18.25
N ASN A 506 -24.08 10.00 -18.84
CA ASN A 506 -24.32 8.62 -18.41
C ASN A 506 -23.04 7.87 -17.98
N ARG A 507 -21.96 8.58 -17.66
CA ARG A 507 -20.72 7.96 -17.18
C ARG A 507 -20.89 7.33 -15.80
N SER A 508 -20.28 6.16 -15.60
CA SER A 508 -20.20 5.48 -14.29
C SER A 508 -18.96 5.91 -13.48
N GLN A 509 -17.92 6.41 -14.15
CA GLN A 509 -16.66 6.79 -13.52
C GLN A 509 -16.88 7.98 -12.59
N LEU A 510 -16.12 8.06 -11.51
CA LEU A 510 -16.13 9.09 -10.48
C LEU A 510 -14.71 9.58 -10.20
N GLY A 511 -14.59 10.75 -9.60
CA GLY A 511 -13.34 11.20 -8.99
C GLY A 511 -13.26 10.67 -7.56
N VAL A 512 -12.07 10.74 -6.96
CA VAL A 512 -11.85 10.23 -5.60
C VAL A 512 -12.79 10.88 -4.58
N ARG A 513 -12.96 12.20 -4.64
CA ARG A 513 -13.87 12.95 -3.76
C ARG A 513 -15.35 12.70 -4.11
N GLY A 514 -15.67 12.67 -5.40
CA GLY A 514 -17.02 12.47 -5.90
C GLY A 514 -17.59 11.10 -5.55
N ARG A 515 -16.73 10.06 -5.51
CA ARG A 515 -17.11 8.70 -5.07
C ARG A 515 -17.71 8.69 -3.66
N VAL A 516 -17.25 9.59 -2.80
CA VAL A 516 -17.75 9.73 -1.43
C VAL A 516 -18.66 10.95 -1.27
N GLY A 517 -19.29 11.41 -2.35
CA GLY A 517 -20.30 12.48 -2.32
C GLY A 517 -19.75 13.85 -1.89
N ILE A 518 -18.44 14.09 -2.06
CA ILE A 518 -17.83 15.40 -1.84
C ILE A 518 -17.58 16.04 -3.21
N GLY A 519 -18.16 17.21 -3.45
CA GLY A 519 -18.05 17.89 -4.75
C GLY A 519 -19.03 17.38 -5.81
N LEU A 520 -19.96 16.49 -5.49
CA LEU A 520 -21.03 16.05 -6.38
C LEU A 520 -22.33 15.83 -5.60
N THR A 521 -23.43 16.47 -6.02
CA THR A 521 -24.76 16.13 -5.52
C THR A 521 -25.30 14.92 -6.29
N LEU A 522 -25.49 13.81 -5.57
CA LEU A 522 -26.02 12.56 -6.12
C LEU A 522 -27.52 12.44 -5.85
N THR A 523 -28.28 11.95 -6.83
CA THR A 523 -29.65 11.45 -6.57
C THR A 523 -29.63 10.04 -6.00
N TRP A 524 -30.72 9.67 -5.31
CA TRP A 524 -30.98 8.30 -4.84
C TRP A 524 -30.82 7.22 -5.92
N ASN A 525 -30.97 7.59 -7.21
CA ASN A 525 -30.84 6.68 -8.35
C ASN A 525 -29.43 6.67 -8.98
N GLY A 526 -28.41 7.19 -8.29
CA GLY A 526 -27.01 7.17 -8.74
C GLY A 526 -26.68 8.13 -9.90
N ARG A 527 -27.58 9.05 -10.26
CA ARG A 527 -27.30 10.07 -11.28
C ARG A 527 -26.72 11.33 -10.65
N ILE A 528 -25.66 11.87 -11.27
CA ILE A 528 -25.06 13.17 -10.93
C ILE A 528 -26.06 14.26 -11.34
N THR A 529 -26.60 15.01 -10.38
CA THR A 529 -27.71 15.93 -10.70
C THR A 529 -27.40 17.39 -10.62
N ASN A 530 -26.38 17.85 -9.89
CA ASN A 530 -26.07 19.28 -9.79
C ASN A 530 -24.62 19.56 -9.37
N ARG A 531 -24.08 20.67 -9.88
CA ARG A 531 -22.71 21.17 -9.67
C ARG A 531 -22.70 22.50 -8.89
N TRP A 532 -23.75 22.77 -8.11
CA TRP A 532 -24.07 24.11 -7.57
C TRP A 532 -23.67 24.34 -6.10
N ASP A 533 -23.01 23.36 -5.47
CA ASP A 533 -22.45 23.48 -4.12
C ASP A 533 -20.92 23.67 -4.22
N ASP A 534 -20.35 24.56 -3.39
CA ASP A 534 -18.92 24.93 -3.39
C ASP A 534 -18.02 23.87 -2.70
N ASP A 535 -18.40 22.59 -2.81
CA ASP A 535 -17.74 21.46 -2.14
C ASP A 535 -16.54 20.91 -2.93
N GLN A 536 -16.48 21.24 -4.22
CA GLN A 536 -15.40 20.84 -5.12
C GLN A 536 -14.11 21.56 -4.76
N ILE A 537 -12.97 20.90 -4.96
CA ILE A 537 -11.72 21.64 -5.03
C ILE A 537 -11.73 22.45 -6.32
N GLU A 538 -11.63 23.77 -6.20
CA GLU A 538 -11.55 24.69 -7.33
C GLU A 538 -10.12 25.23 -7.50
N LEU A 539 -9.81 25.72 -8.70
CA LEU A 539 -8.54 26.39 -9.03
C LEU A 539 -8.75 27.82 -9.54
N ASP A 540 -9.66 28.51 -8.86
CA ASP A 540 -9.92 29.93 -9.07
C ASP A 540 -8.73 30.78 -8.65
N ASP A 541 -8.72 32.03 -9.10
CA ASP A 541 -7.72 33.02 -8.69
C ASP A 541 -7.88 33.42 -7.22
N ILE A 542 -9.11 33.42 -6.72
CA ILE A 542 -9.41 33.72 -5.32
C ILE A 542 -9.93 32.46 -4.66
N ILE A 543 -9.18 31.96 -3.68
CA ILE A 543 -9.59 30.81 -2.86
C ILE A 543 -9.83 31.29 -1.43
N TYR A 544 -11.04 31.13 -0.92
CA TYR A 544 -11.38 31.52 0.44
C TYR A 544 -10.77 30.56 1.46
N ILE A 545 -10.31 31.12 2.57
CA ILE A 545 -9.86 30.36 3.74
C ILE A 545 -10.98 30.43 4.76
N THR A 546 -11.43 29.26 5.21
CA THR A 546 -12.47 29.15 6.23
C THR A 546 -11.89 28.68 7.56
N ASP A 547 -12.56 29.07 8.64
CA ASP A 547 -12.36 28.43 9.93
C ASP A 547 -12.74 26.94 9.81
N PRO A 548 -11.87 25.99 10.24
CA PRO A 548 -12.09 24.57 10.01
C PRO A 548 -13.36 24.03 10.67
N TYR A 549 -13.76 24.58 11.83
CA TYR A 549 -14.87 24.05 12.64
C TYR A 549 -16.16 24.84 12.47
N THR A 550 -16.12 26.16 12.23
CA THR A 550 -17.33 26.96 12.03
C THR A 550 -17.63 27.26 10.55
N ASN A 551 -16.74 26.86 9.64
CA ASN A 551 -16.72 27.19 8.21
C ASN A 551 -16.80 28.68 7.84
N LYS A 552 -16.57 29.60 8.78
CA LYS A 552 -16.70 31.04 8.50
C LYS A 552 -15.51 31.47 7.67
N ILE A 553 -15.73 32.30 6.64
CA ILE A 553 -14.63 32.87 5.86
C ILE A 553 -13.81 33.80 6.76
N ILE A 554 -12.53 33.44 6.96
CA ILE A 554 -11.56 34.20 7.76
C ILE A 554 -10.53 34.92 6.89
N GLY A 555 -10.45 34.59 5.61
CA GLY A 555 -9.54 35.22 4.67
C GLY A 555 -9.65 34.64 3.26
N PHE A 556 -8.70 35.00 2.40
CA PHE A 556 -8.58 34.42 1.06
C PHE A 556 -7.12 34.43 0.59
N LYS A 557 -6.78 33.48 -0.28
CA LYS A 557 -5.54 33.47 -1.05
C LYS A 557 -5.82 34.06 -2.43
N ASN A 558 -4.89 34.85 -2.94
CA ASN A 558 -4.95 35.41 -4.29
C ASN A 558 -3.81 34.82 -5.14
N PHE A 559 -4.18 34.08 -6.18
CA PHE A 559 -3.29 33.43 -7.13
C PHE A 559 -3.29 34.10 -8.51
N THR A 560 -3.94 35.26 -8.68
CA THR A 560 -3.95 35.98 -9.95
C THR A 560 -2.52 36.20 -10.47
N GLY A 561 -2.26 35.71 -11.68
CA GLY A 561 -0.94 35.80 -12.32
C GLY A 561 0.15 34.88 -11.74
N ASN A 562 -0.14 34.06 -10.71
CA ASN A 562 0.83 33.16 -10.10
C ASN A 562 0.45 31.69 -10.30
N LEU A 563 0.80 31.19 -11.49
CA LEU A 563 0.56 29.80 -11.89
C LEU A 563 1.20 28.80 -10.91
N LEU A 564 2.47 28.99 -10.54
CA LEU A 564 3.19 28.05 -9.70
C LEU A 564 2.53 27.91 -8.32
N ALA A 565 2.10 29.02 -7.71
CA ALA A 565 1.40 28.98 -6.42
C ALA A 565 0.06 28.24 -6.53
N LYS A 566 -0.67 28.42 -7.64
CA LYS A 566 -1.92 27.68 -7.92
C LYS A 566 -1.67 26.18 -8.09
N GLN A 567 -0.62 25.79 -8.83
CA GLN A 567 -0.24 24.38 -8.99
C GLN A 567 0.18 23.75 -7.66
N ARG A 568 0.97 24.46 -6.84
CA ARG A 568 1.37 24.00 -5.50
C ARG A 568 0.17 23.83 -4.57
N TYR A 569 -0.75 24.80 -4.57
CA TYR A 569 -2.01 24.69 -3.83
C TYR A 569 -2.81 23.45 -4.24
N PHE A 570 -2.94 23.18 -5.54
CA PHE A 570 -3.64 21.98 -6.02
C PHE A 570 -2.97 20.69 -5.52
N VAL A 571 -1.63 20.60 -5.61
CA VAL A 571 -0.89 19.45 -5.11
C VAL A 571 -1.08 19.28 -3.61
N ASP A 572 -1.16 20.36 -2.83
CA ASP A 572 -1.49 20.27 -1.40
C ASP A 572 -2.91 19.70 -1.19
N GLN A 573 -3.89 20.07 -2.02
CA GLN A 573 -5.23 19.48 -1.97
C GLN A 573 -5.22 17.98 -2.33
N VAL A 574 -4.42 17.59 -3.33
CA VAL A 574 -4.24 16.17 -3.69
C VAL A 574 -3.59 15.40 -2.54
N LEU A 575 -2.57 15.95 -1.88
CA LEU A 575 -1.95 15.29 -0.72
C LEU A 575 -2.89 15.21 0.49
N ASN A 576 -3.73 16.22 0.72
CA ASN A 576 -4.77 16.15 1.76
C ASN A 576 -5.82 15.10 1.41
N GLU A 577 -6.13 14.91 0.12
CA GLU A 577 -7.02 13.84 -0.32
C GLU A 577 -6.39 12.46 -0.16
N ARG A 578 -5.08 12.32 -0.47
CA ARG A 578 -4.31 11.11 -0.18
C ARG A 578 -4.30 10.81 1.32
N ALA A 579 -4.18 11.83 2.18
CA ALA A 579 -4.25 11.67 3.64
C ALA A 579 -5.62 11.17 4.13
N ARG A 580 -6.72 11.48 3.46
CA ARG A 580 -8.06 10.95 3.79
C ARG A 580 -8.29 9.56 3.21
N GLU A 581 -7.94 9.39 1.94
CA GLU A 581 -8.23 8.18 1.16
C GLU A 581 -7.30 7.04 1.61
N LEU A 582 -6.01 7.30 1.74
CA LEU A 582 -4.96 6.31 1.97
C LEU A 582 -4.40 6.36 3.39
N ALA A 583 -5.15 6.95 4.33
CA ALA A 583 -4.73 7.04 5.73
C ALA A 583 -4.33 5.66 6.26
N PHE A 584 -3.20 5.60 6.98
CA PHE A 584 -2.75 4.38 7.62
C PHE A 584 -2.44 3.25 6.61
N GLU A 585 -1.85 3.56 5.45
CA GLU A 585 -1.47 2.55 4.45
C GLU A 585 0.06 2.50 4.20
N GLY A 586 0.86 3.23 4.98
CA GLY A 586 2.33 3.23 4.86
C GLY A 586 2.87 4.23 3.84
N LYS A 587 2.09 5.23 3.43
CA LYS A 587 2.41 6.08 2.26
C LYS A 587 2.73 7.52 2.64
N ARG A 588 2.20 8.02 3.75
CA ARG A 588 2.13 9.45 4.03
C ARG A 588 3.50 10.16 4.06
N PHE A 589 4.46 9.62 4.79
CA PHE A 589 5.78 10.25 4.93
C PHE A 589 6.52 10.35 3.59
N TYR A 590 6.46 9.29 2.78
CA TYR A 590 7.11 9.25 1.46
C TYR A 590 6.45 10.18 0.44
N ASP A 591 5.14 10.39 0.53
CA ASP A 591 4.44 11.40 -0.27
C ASP A 591 4.92 12.82 0.07
N LEU A 592 5.04 13.14 1.35
CA LEU A 592 5.56 14.43 1.82
C LEU A 592 7.01 14.63 1.37
N MET A 593 7.85 13.59 1.51
CA MET A 593 9.25 13.61 1.12
C MET A 593 9.41 13.87 -0.38
N ARG A 594 8.65 13.14 -1.22
CA ARG A 594 8.65 13.29 -2.67
C ARG A 594 8.27 14.71 -3.09
N VAL A 595 7.23 15.28 -2.48
CA VAL A 595 6.77 16.64 -2.82
C VAL A 595 7.74 17.71 -2.29
N ALA A 596 8.28 17.56 -1.09
CA ALA A 596 9.29 18.47 -0.54
C ALA A 596 10.57 18.49 -1.40
N ASN A 597 11.07 17.30 -1.79
CA ASN A 597 12.21 17.17 -2.71
C ASN A 597 11.93 17.83 -4.06
N ARG A 598 10.77 17.56 -4.68
CA ARG A 598 10.43 18.18 -5.98
C ARG A 598 10.31 19.71 -5.89
N ARG A 599 9.84 20.23 -4.75
CA ARG A 599 9.75 21.68 -4.51
C ARG A 599 11.09 22.30 -4.12
N ASN A 600 12.10 21.48 -3.81
CA ASN A 600 13.34 21.89 -3.14
C ASN A 600 13.04 22.74 -1.88
N ASP A 601 12.09 22.25 -1.07
CA ASP A 601 11.56 22.97 0.09
C ASP A 601 11.39 22.03 1.28
N PRO A 602 12.45 21.84 2.09
CA PRO A 602 12.40 21.01 3.29
C PRO A 602 11.36 21.48 4.31
N SER A 603 11.08 22.78 4.35
CA SER A 603 10.13 23.37 5.30
C SER A 603 8.70 22.85 5.10
N TYR A 604 8.38 22.38 3.89
CA TYR A 604 7.09 21.77 3.57
C TYR A 604 6.84 20.49 4.37
N LEU A 605 7.78 19.54 4.32
CA LEU A 605 7.69 18.30 5.10
C LEU A 605 7.82 18.61 6.59
N ALA A 606 8.82 19.41 6.97
CA ALA A 606 9.09 19.75 8.37
C ALA A 606 7.86 20.37 9.04
N GLY A 607 7.19 21.33 8.38
CA GLY A 607 6.00 21.98 8.91
C GLY A 607 4.81 21.04 9.09
N ILE A 608 4.59 20.13 8.14
CA ILE A 608 3.49 19.16 8.21
C ILE A 608 3.76 18.11 9.29
N VAL A 609 4.94 17.49 9.29
CA VAL A 609 5.28 16.41 10.25
C VAL A 609 5.34 16.95 11.68
N SER A 610 6.01 18.08 11.90
CA SER A 610 6.14 18.66 13.24
C SER A 610 4.79 19.10 13.85
N SER A 611 3.76 19.31 13.04
CA SER A 611 2.45 19.80 13.49
C SER A 611 1.76 18.89 14.53
N LYS A 612 2.07 17.58 14.52
CA LYS A 612 1.50 16.62 15.48
C LYS A 612 2.07 16.73 16.89
N TYR A 613 3.26 17.32 17.06
CA TYR A 613 3.94 17.42 18.34
C TYR A 613 3.46 18.65 19.13
N PRO A 614 3.59 18.65 20.48
CA PRO A 614 3.33 19.82 21.31
C PRO A 614 4.33 20.95 21.01
N ALA A 615 3.99 22.21 21.35
CA ALA A 615 4.70 23.40 20.89
C ALA A 615 6.24 23.36 21.05
N GLY A 616 6.77 22.91 22.20
CA GLY A 616 8.22 22.82 22.41
C GLY A 616 8.90 21.77 21.52
N GLN A 617 8.35 20.55 21.49
CA GLN A 617 8.89 19.46 20.66
C GLN A 617 8.65 19.71 19.16
N ARG A 618 7.58 20.43 18.80
CA ARG A 618 7.29 20.83 17.42
C ARG A 618 8.41 21.66 16.83
N GLU A 619 8.92 22.64 17.56
CA GLU A 619 10.02 23.49 17.06
C GLU A 619 11.31 22.68 16.89
N GLU A 620 11.61 21.78 17.82
CA GLU A 620 12.76 20.86 17.74
C GLU A 620 12.67 19.96 16.51
N ILE A 621 11.54 19.26 16.32
CA ILE A 621 11.32 18.37 15.16
C ILE A 621 11.28 19.16 13.86
N TYR A 622 10.68 20.35 13.85
CA TYR A 622 10.69 21.23 12.67
C TYR A 622 12.13 21.55 12.25
N ASN A 623 12.95 22.04 13.19
CA ASN A 623 14.35 22.39 12.91
C ASN A 623 15.18 21.17 12.50
N LEU A 624 14.96 20.00 13.13
CA LEU A 624 15.61 18.75 12.76
C LEU A 624 15.31 18.37 11.31
N LEU A 625 14.04 18.45 10.89
CA LEU A 625 13.58 18.06 9.57
C LEU A 625 13.84 19.11 8.48
N LEU A 626 14.41 20.28 8.81
CA LEU A 626 14.92 21.20 7.79
C LEU A 626 16.15 20.65 7.07
N ASP A 627 16.88 19.71 7.68
CA ASP A 627 17.95 18.95 7.02
C ASP A 627 17.38 17.65 6.43
N PRO A 628 17.35 17.49 5.08
CA PRO A 628 16.87 16.29 4.43
C PRO A 628 17.60 15.00 4.82
N ASN A 629 18.83 15.07 5.34
CA ASN A 629 19.55 13.89 5.81
C ASN A 629 18.83 13.22 7.00
N ASN A 630 18.06 13.97 7.77
CA ASN A 630 17.28 13.45 8.90
C ASN A 630 15.94 12.82 8.48
N TRP A 631 15.61 12.82 7.18
CA TRP A 631 14.41 12.16 6.66
C TRP A 631 14.63 10.65 6.49
N TYR A 632 15.90 10.25 6.36
CA TYR A 632 16.33 8.89 6.12
C TYR A 632 16.86 8.25 7.41
N ILE A 633 16.83 6.92 7.45
CA ILE A 633 17.50 6.14 8.48
C ILE A 633 18.93 5.88 7.99
N ASN A 634 19.93 6.54 8.58
CA ASN A 634 21.34 6.41 8.21
C ASN A 634 21.95 5.09 8.71
N TYR A 635 21.45 3.96 8.17
CA TYR A 635 21.82 2.62 8.59
C TYR A 635 23.16 2.16 7.98
N PHE A 636 23.42 2.54 6.72
CA PHE A 636 24.58 2.08 5.95
C PHE A 636 25.77 3.06 5.95
N GLU A 637 25.60 4.25 6.53
CA GLU A 637 26.64 5.28 6.65
C GLU A 637 27.56 5.07 7.85
#